data_AF-M8C2J3-F1
#
_entry.id   AF-M8C2J3-F1
#
_cell.length_a   1.000
_cell.length_b   1.000
_cell.length_c   1.000
_cell.angle_alpha   90.00
_cell.angle_beta   90.00
_cell.angle_gamma   90.00
#
_symmetry.space_group_name_H-M   'P 1'
#
loop_
_entity.id
_entity.type
_entity.pdbx_description
1 polymer ?
#
loop_
_entity_poly.entity_id
_entity_poly.type
_entity_poly.pdbx_seq_one_letter_code
_entity_poly.pdbx_strand_id
1 'polypeptide(L)'
;MDSRTAFCGALLLLVTLLPLSATASSKLYIVYMGEKKHDDPSVVIASHHDMLTSVFGSKDEAMRSIVYSYKHGFSGFAAMLTKSQAVAIAKIPEVVTVKPNIFHKMHTTRSWDFLGLEYNQPPQQPGLLERAKYGEDVIVGVIDSGIWPESRSFDDNGYGPVPARWKGKCQTGEEFNATSCNRKIIGARWYGRGISAESLKSDYKSPRDLSSHGTHVASTIAGREVQGVSYGGLGMGVAHGGAPRARLGIYKVCWVDEGCPDAAVLAAIDDAIHDRVDVLSLSVGGVGQEYSGTLHAVQRGISVVFAGGNDGPVPQTVTNAVPWVTTVAASMIDRSFPTLISLGNNEKLVGQSLNYNAAMNNSGFQDLVCPGSCEAESLALGNVTGKTVLCYAPAEASWWPPQISLPYAINHTIEAGAKGLIFAQYTANNLDSLTACEGFMPCALVDFEIAHRIFSYWDMADHPVVKVSPAPDITAPGVNILAAVRGSYVFYSGTSMACPHVSAVTAMLKSVHPQWSPAMIKSAIVTTASVTDRFGMPIQAEVVSRKLADPFDFGGGHIDPDRAVDPGLVYDVDAREYNKFFNCTLGYLGGCESYYLNLNLPSIAVPDLKDHVMLRRTVTNVGPAESTYHLVVEAPAGIDVSVEPSVINFTQSSSKSATFTVTFTTRQRVQGGYTFGSLTWSDGSTHSVRIPIAVRTVIQDFVADTS
;
A
#
# COMPACT_ATOMS: atom_id res chain seq x y z
N MET A 1 -44.30 35.34 -68.81
CA MET A 1 -43.86 36.50 -69.60
C MET A 1 -42.92 37.31 -68.75
N ASP A 2 -41.75 37.60 -69.31
CA ASP A 2 -40.85 38.74 -69.11
C ASP A 2 -40.52 39.27 -67.71
N SER A 3 -39.21 39.16 -67.43
CA SER A 3 -38.38 39.96 -66.55
C SER A 3 -38.75 41.44 -66.44
N ARG A 4 -38.56 42.01 -65.25
CA ARG A 4 -38.25 43.44 -65.05
C ARG A 4 -37.19 43.62 -63.95
N THR A 5 -36.11 44.33 -64.32
CA THR A 5 -35.35 45.36 -63.56
C THR A 5 -35.02 45.18 -62.07
N ALA A 6 -33.86 45.59 -61.53
CA ALA A 6 -32.60 46.09 -62.13
C ALA A 6 -31.52 46.34 -61.03
N PHE A 7 -30.26 46.47 -61.46
CA PHE A 7 -29.16 47.22 -60.83
C PHE A 7 -28.51 46.77 -59.49
N CYS A 8 -27.17 46.82 -59.51
CA CYS A 8 -26.14 47.09 -58.49
C CYS A 8 -26.34 46.76 -56.98
N GLY A 9 -25.28 46.41 -56.24
CA GLY A 9 -23.85 46.42 -56.60
C GLY A 9 -22.96 45.75 -55.54
N ALA A 10 -21.64 45.73 -55.80
CA ALA A 10 -20.69 44.96 -55.00
C ALA A 10 -20.47 45.52 -53.58
N LEU A 11 -20.32 44.62 -52.60
CA LEU A 11 -19.82 44.94 -51.27
C LEU A 11 -18.68 43.97 -50.88
N LEU A 12 -17.70 44.50 -50.14
CA LEU A 12 -16.35 43.97 -49.98
C LEU A 12 -16.26 42.54 -49.45
N LEU A 13 -15.26 41.77 -49.92
CA LEU A 13 -14.66 40.73 -49.10
C LEU A 13 -13.93 41.38 -47.92
N LEU A 14 -14.32 41.00 -46.70
CA LEU A 14 -13.51 41.21 -45.51
C LEU A 14 -13.22 39.86 -44.86
N VAL A 15 -12.16 39.18 -45.31
CA VAL A 15 -11.72 37.93 -44.70
C VAL A 15 -11.00 38.26 -43.39
N THR A 16 -11.73 38.20 -42.27
CA THR A 16 -11.16 38.33 -40.94
C THR A 16 -10.34 37.09 -40.60
N LEU A 17 -9.05 37.14 -40.94
CA LEU A 17 -8.04 36.20 -40.44
C LEU A 17 -7.83 36.41 -38.93
N LEU A 18 -8.79 35.92 -38.14
CA LEU A 18 -8.56 35.60 -36.74
C LEU A 18 -7.55 34.44 -36.69
N PRO A 19 -6.39 34.59 -36.05
CA PRO A 19 -5.52 33.45 -35.82
C PRO A 19 -6.25 32.48 -34.88
N LEU A 20 -6.42 31.23 -35.29
CA LEU A 20 -6.71 30.15 -34.35
C LEU A 20 -5.45 29.88 -33.52
N SER A 21 -5.19 30.77 -32.56
CA SER A 21 -4.33 30.47 -31.42
C SER A 21 -5.04 29.42 -30.56
N ALA A 22 -4.95 28.16 -30.99
CA ALA A 22 -5.32 27.03 -30.16
C ALA A 22 -4.46 27.07 -28.90
N THR A 23 -5.05 27.54 -27.80
CA THR A 23 -4.39 27.66 -26.51
C THR A 23 -4.04 26.26 -26.01
N ALA A 24 -2.81 25.84 -26.28
CA ALA A 24 -2.32 24.52 -25.92
C ALA A 24 -2.47 24.33 -24.41
N SER A 25 -3.41 23.45 -24.02
CA SER A 25 -3.73 23.20 -22.62
C SER A 25 -2.48 22.74 -21.87
N SER A 26 -2.08 23.54 -20.87
CA SER A 26 -1.00 23.19 -19.96
C SER A 26 -1.49 22.17 -18.95
N LYS A 27 -0.64 21.19 -18.65
CA LYS A 27 -0.87 20.16 -17.62
C LYS A 27 0.29 20.15 -16.64
N LEU A 28 0.07 19.60 -15.45
CA LEU A 28 1.15 19.42 -14.48
C LEU A 28 2.08 18.29 -14.95
N TYR A 29 3.35 18.62 -15.19
CA TYR A 29 4.42 17.70 -15.51
C TYR A 29 5.49 17.73 -14.42
N ILE A 30 6.11 16.58 -14.19
CA ILE A 30 7.18 16.36 -13.23
C ILE A 30 8.47 16.15 -14.01
N VAL A 31 9.49 16.92 -13.66
CA VAL A 31 10.82 16.90 -14.26
C VAL A 31 11.79 16.46 -13.16
N TYR A 32 12.36 15.27 -13.32
CA TYR A 32 13.32 14.70 -12.38
C TYR A 32 14.73 14.84 -12.95
N MET A 33 15.66 15.39 -12.15
CA MET A 33 17.03 15.74 -12.56
C MET A 33 18.10 14.95 -11.78
N GLY A 34 17.70 13.93 -11.02
CA GLY A 34 18.64 13.08 -10.27
C GLY A 34 19.13 13.70 -8.96
N GLU A 35 20.36 13.35 -8.59
CA GLU A 35 21.03 13.86 -7.39
C GLU A 35 21.35 15.37 -7.52
N LYS A 36 21.24 16.11 -6.41
CA LYS A 36 21.47 17.56 -6.42
C LYS A 36 22.95 17.89 -6.63
N LYS A 37 23.25 18.76 -7.61
CA LYS A 37 24.63 19.23 -7.89
C LYS A 37 25.18 20.21 -6.85
N HIS A 38 24.32 20.77 -5.98
CA HIS A 38 24.67 21.77 -4.98
C HIS A 38 23.94 21.50 -3.66
N ASP A 39 24.57 21.84 -2.53
CA ASP A 39 23.97 21.62 -1.21
C ASP A 39 22.93 22.68 -0.82
N ASP A 40 23.15 23.94 -1.22
CA ASP A 40 22.27 25.08 -0.95
C ASP A 40 20.96 24.98 -1.78
N PRO A 41 19.79 24.85 -1.13
CA PRO A 41 18.49 24.84 -1.80
C PRO A 41 18.23 26.05 -2.70
N SER A 42 18.82 27.20 -2.39
CA SER A 42 18.65 28.46 -3.14
C SER A 42 19.28 28.36 -4.53
N VAL A 43 20.46 27.74 -4.62
CA VAL A 43 21.18 27.49 -5.88
C VAL A 43 20.48 26.40 -6.70
N VAL A 44 19.92 25.39 -6.03
CA VAL A 44 19.11 24.34 -6.68
C VAL A 44 17.80 24.91 -7.23
N ILE A 45 17.11 25.79 -6.50
CA ILE A 45 15.94 26.53 -7.00
C ILE A 45 16.30 27.41 -8.20
N ALA A 46 17.45 28.10 -8.15
CA ALA A 46 17.90 28.95 -9.26
C ALA A 46 18.12 28.16 -10.55
N SER A 47 18.78 26.99 -10.50
CA SER A 47 19.00 26.16 -11.69
C SER A 47 17.71 25.62 -12.31
N HIS A 48 16.68 25.33 -11.49
CA HIS A 48 15.35 24.97 -12.00
C HIS A 48 14.66 26.13 -12.72
N HIS A 49 14.74 27.35 -12.17
CA HIS A 49 14.20 28.55 -12.83
C HIS A 49 14.92 28.88 -14.13
N ASP A 50 16.25 28.76 -14.18
CA ASP A 50 17.01 29.05 -15.39
C ASP A 50 16.77 27.97 -16.47
N MET A 51 16.63 26.69 -16.08
CA MET A 51 16.16 25.63 -16.99
C MET A 51 14.76 25.91 -17.54
N LEU A 52 13.77 26.24 -16.69
CA LEU A 52 12.43 26.62 -17.14
C LEU A 52 12.47 27.86 -18.06
N THR A 53 13.31 28.85 -17.74
CA THR A 53 13.47 30.07 -18.55
C THR A 53 13.96 29.75 -19.96
N SER A 54 14.82 28.73 -20.13
CA SER A 54 15.28 28.28 -21.45
C SER A 54 14.18 27.71 -22.36
N VAL A 55 13.05 27.27 -21.80
CA VAL A 55 11.93 26.64 -22.55
C VAL A 55 10.66 27.52 -22.58
N PHE A 56 10.50 28.43 -21.63
CA PHE A 56 9.48 29.50 -21.69
C PHE A 56 9.95 30.74 -22.47
N GLY A 57 11.26 30.99 -22.56
CA GLY A 57 11.80 32.24 -23.11
C GLY A 57 11.59 33.47 -22.21
N SER A 58 10.83 33.33 -21.13
CA SER A 58 10.49 34.38 -20.16
C SER A 58 10.69 33.87 -18.74
N LYS A 59 11.44 34.64 -17.93
CA LYS A 59 11.73 34.31 -16.53
C LYS A 59 10.49 34.42 -15.63
N ASP A 60 9.60 35.37 -15.93
CA ASP A 60 8.33 35.55 -15.21
C ASP A 60 7.36 34.39 -15.46
N GLU A 61 7.32 33.85 -16.68
CA GLU A 61 6.48 32.69 -17.00
C GLU A 61 7.08 31.40 -16.42
N ALA A 62 8.40 31.24 -16.45
CA ALA A 62 9.11 30.17 -15.75
C ALA A 62 8.91 30.21 -14.22
N MET A 63 8.79 31.39 -13.62
CA MET A 63 8.47 31.55 -12.19
C MET A 63 6.99 31.34 -11.86
N ARG A 64 6.07 31.56 -12.82
CA ARG A 64 4.63 31.29 -12.64
C ARG A 64 4.22 29.84 -12.93
N SER A 65 4.96 29.14 -13.79
CA SER A 65 4.63 27.76 -14.16
C SER A 65 5.09 26.73 -13.14
N ILE A 66 6.12 27.00 -12.34
CA ILE A 66 6.61 26.07 -11.31
C ILE A 66 5.65 25.98 -10.11
N VAL A 67 5.25 24.75 -9.79
CA VAL A 67 4.31 24.41 -8.70
C VAL A 67 5.07 23.96 -7.45
N TYR A 68 6.05 23.07 -7.65
CA TYR A 68 6.95 22.53 -6.64
C TYR A 68 8.40 22.50 -7.13
N SER A 69 9.35 22.66 -6.22
CA SER A 69 10.79 22.48 -6.45
C SER A 69 11.33 21.53 -5.38
N TYR A 70 11.85 20.39 -5.82
CA TYR A 70 12.49 19.37 -4.97
C TYR A 70 13.98 19.73 -4.87
N LYS A 71 14.53 19.84 -3.66
CA LYS A 71 15.78 20.61 -3.41
C LYS A 71 16.60 20.18 -2.20
N HIS A 72 16.08 19.27 -1.38
CA HIS A 72 16.70 18.82 -0.13
C HIS A 72 17.19 17.37 -0.26
N GLY A 73 16.34 16.50 -0.79
CA GLY A 73 16.64 15.11 -1.16
C GLY A 73 17.32 15.01 -2.53
N PHE A 74 16.72 15.60 -3.55
CA PHE A 74 17.09 15.45 -4.95
C PHE A 74 16.89 16.76 -5.73
N SER A 75 17.23 16.77 -7.02
CA SER A 75 16.97 17.90 -7.92
C SER A 75 15.80 17.60 -8.85
N GLY A 76 14.98 18.60 -9.12
CA GLY A 76 13.84 18.53 -10.02
C GLY A 76 12.69 19.45 -9.60
N PHE A 77 11.65 19.49 -10.41
CA PHE A 77 10.49 20.34 -10.19
C PHE A 77 9.22 19.75 -10.78
N ALA A 78 8.07 20.24 -10.34
CA ALA A 78 6.80 20.08 -11.04
C ALA A 78 6.35 21.43 -11.58
N ALA A 79 5.94 21.48 -12.84
CA ALA A 79 5.52 22.71 -13.52
C ALA A 79 4.33 22.48 -14.45
N MET A 80 3.53 23.53 -14.65
CA MET A 80 2.46 23.58 -15.64
C MET A 80 3.07 23.78 -17.04
N LEU A 81 3.18 22.72 -17.82
CA LEU A 81 3.79 22.71 -19.14
C LEU A 81 2.78 22.32 -20.23
N THR A 82 2.97 22.87 -21.43
CA THR A 82 2.38 22.29 -22.65
C THR A 82 3.15 21.03 -23.08
N LYS A 83 2.52 20.14 -23.86
CA LYS A 83 3.16 18.89 -24.33
C LYS A 83 4.46 19.14 -25.11
N SER A 84 4.54 20.23 -25.88
CA SER A 84 5.75 20.64 -26.60
C SER A 84 6.87 21.11 -25.67
N GLN A 85 6.55 21.88 -24.62
CA GLN A 85 7.53 22.30 -23.60
C GLN A 85 8.04 21.11 -22.79
N ALA A 86 7.18 20.15 -22.42
CA ALA A 86 7.61 18.91 -21.76
C ALA A 86 8.59 18.10 -22.62
N VAL A 87 8.34 17.99 -23.93
CA VAL A 87 9.24 17.34 -24.91
C VAL A 87 10.53 18.14 -25.16
N ALA A 88 10.53 19.46 -24.96
CA ALA A 88 11.74 20.27 -25.01
C ALA A 88 12.62 20.07 -23.76
N ILE A 89 12.04 20.10 -22.56
CA ILE A 89 12.75 19.85 -21.30
C ILE A 89 13.33 18.44 -21.26
N ALA A 90 12.61 17.44 -21.76
CA ALA A 90 13.08 16.04 -21.85
C ALA A 90 14.31 15.81 -22.76
N LYS A 91 14.83 16.85 -23.44
CA LYS A 91 16.05 16.80 -24.26
C LYS A 91 17.25 17.49 -23.61
N ILE A 92 17.07 18.09 -22.43
CA ILE A 92 18.14 18.79 -21.70
C ILE A 92 19.00 17.74 -20.98
N PRO A 93 20.34 17.73 -21.10
CA PRO A 93 21.20 16.66 -20.55
C PRO A 93 21.08 16.45 -19.03
N GLU A 94 20.69 17.48 -18.28
CA GLU A 94 20.41 17.42 -16.84
C GLU A 94 19.09 16.76 -16.46
N VAL A 95 18.22 16.44 -17.42
CA VAL A 95 16.88 15.90 -17.17
C VAL A 95 16.89 14.39 -17.38
N VAL A 96 16.60 13.67 -16.30
CA VAL A 96 16.61 12.20 -16.25
C VAL A 96 15.27 11.63 -16.72
N THR A 97 14.16 12.20 -16.27
CA THR A 97 12.81 11.86 -16.80
C THR A 97 11.86 13.06 -16.77
N VAL A 98 10.88 13.06 -17.69
CA VAL A 98 9.71 13.95 -17.66
C VAL A 98 8.45 13.10 -17.77
N LYS A 99 7.55 13.20 -16.79
CA LYS A 99 6.26 12.47 -16.75
C LYS A 99 5.09 13.42 -16.47
N PRO A 100 3.88 13.17 -16.99
CA PRO A 100 2.67 13.88 -16.51
C PRO A 100 2.35 13.45 -15.08
N ASN A 101 1.79 14.35 -14.27
CA ASN A 101 1.29 14.02 -12.93
C ASN A 101 0.03 13.14 -13.02
N ILE A 102 -0.02 12.05 -12.25
CA ILE A 102 -1.23 11.24 -12.03
C ILE A 102 -1.65 11.25 -10.55
N PHE A 103 -2.64 10.43 -10.18
CA PHE A 103 -3.22 10.38 -8.84
C PHE A 103 -3.45 8.94 -8.33
N HIS A 104 -3.48 8.74 -7.01
CA HIS A 104 -3.43 7.43 -6.34
C HIS A 104 -4.55 7.16 -5.31
N LYS A 105 -4.75 5.87 -4.97
CA LYS A 105 -5.80 5.32 -4.06
C LYS A 105 -5.26 4.89 -2.66
N MET A 106 -6.16 4.39 -1.80
CA MET A 106 -6.04 4.16 -0.34
C MET A 106 -6.66 2.78 0.09
N HIS A 107 -6.15 2.09 1.15
CA HIS A 107 -6.52 0.68 1.57
C HIS A 107 -6.09 0.31 3.04
N THR A 108 -6.57 -0.74 3.76
CA THR A 108 -6.62 -0.74 5.28
C THR A 108 -6.50 -2.07 6.21
N THR A 109 -6.74 -2.04 7.57
CA THR A 109 -6.11 -2.69 8.84
C THR A 109 -6.31 -4.23 9.22
N ARG A 110 -6.16 -5.03 10.37
CA ARG A 110 -5.60 -5.08 11.82
C ARG A 110 -4.46 -6.06 12.10
N SER A 111 -3.38 -5.62 12.71
CA SER A 111 -2.26 -6.49 13.11
C SER A 111 -2.20 -7.02 14.55
N TRP A 112 -2.09 -6.10 15.53
CA TRP A 112 -0.88 -6.16 16.37
C TRP A 112 -0.73 -7.37 17.29
N ASP A 113 -1.84 -7.83 17.88
CA ASP A 113 -1.87 -8.91 18.86
C ASP A 113 -1.40 -10.24 18.24
N PHE A 114 -1.71 -10.48 16.96
CA PHE A 114 -1.28 -11.68 16.23
C PHE A 114 0.19 -11.68 15.83
N LEU A 115 0.81 -10.50 15.71
CA LEU A 115 2.24 -10.38 15.43
C LEU A 115 3.11 -10.66 16.68
N GLY A 116 2.54 -11.25 17.74
CA GLY A 116 3.20 -11.57 19.01
C GLY A 116 3.46 -10.37 19.93
N LEU A 117 3.20 -9.15 19.46
CA LEU A 117 3.54 -7.88 20.10
C LEU A 117 2.56 -7.48 21.21
N GLU A 118 2.30 -8.41 22.14
CA GLU A 118 1.45 -8.19 23.30
C GLU A 118 2.09 -7.24 24.32
N TYR A 119 1.27 -6.38 24.92
CA TYR A 119 1.69 -5.46 26.00
C TYR A 119 1.95 -6.16 27.35
N ASN A 120 1.60 -7.44 27.48
CA ASN A 120 1.58 -8.20 28.74
C ASN A 120 2.36 -9.53 28.65
N GLN A 121 3.40 -9.63 27.81
CA GLN A 121 4.28 -10.81 27.81
C GLN A 121 4.86 -11.04 29.23
N PRO A 122 4.95 -12.30 29.71
CA PRO A 122 5.51 -12.58 31.03
C PRO A 122 6.99 -12.20 31.09
N PRO A 123 7.49 -11.61 32.21
CA PRO A 123 8.76 -10.88 32.27
C PRO A 123 10.03 -11.76 32.29
N GLN A 124 10.00 -12.91 31.63
CA GLN A 124 11.11 -13.87 31.54
C GLN A 124 11.90 -13.73 30.23
N GLN A 125 11.31 -13.18 29.16
CA GLN A 125 12.00 -12.70 27.97
C GLN A 125 11.28 -11.46 27.40
N PRO A 126 11.96 -10.31 27.21
CA PRO A 126 11.35 -9.11 26.66
C PRO A 126 11.28 -9.17 25.13
N GLY A 127 10.07 -9.14 24.55
CA GLY A 127 9.85 -9.04 23.10
C GLY A 127 10.33 -7.70 22.49
N LEU A 128 10.21 -7.56 21.17
CA LEU A 128 10.63 -6.38 20.41
C LEU A 128 10.02 -5.09 20.98
N LEU A 129 8.75 -5.12 21.39
CA LEU A 129 8.04 -3.94 21.90
C LEU A 129 8.76 -3.33 23.11
N GLU A 130 9.22 -4.15 24.05
CA GLU A 130 9.99 -3.69 25.22
C GLU A 130 11.44 -3.35 24.83
N ARG A 131 12.11 -4.21 24.05
CA ARG A 131 13.50 -4.00 23.59
C ARG A 131 13.66 -2.67 22.83
N ALA A 132 12.66 -2.30 22.04
CA ALA A 132 12.60 -1.04 21.28
C ALA A 132 12.06 0.14 22.09
N LYS A 133 11.76 -0.03 23.39
CA LYS A 133 11.09 0.99 24.23
C LYS A 133 9.83 1.55 23.58
N TYR A 134 9.00 0.68 22.99
CA TYR A 134 7.78 1.04 22.26
C TYR A 134 8.02 1.99 21.06
N GLY A 135 9.25 2.09 20.55
CA GLY A 135 9.66 3.00 19.47
C GLY A 135 10.01 4.43 19.93
N GLU A 136 10.36 4.62 21.20
CA GLU A 136 10.68 5.92 21.80
C GLU A 136 11.73 6.72 20.99
N ASP A 137 11.40 7.98 20.70
CA ASP A 137 12.23 8.93 19.94
C ASP A 137 12.66 8.50 18.52
N VAL A 138 12.01 7.48 17.96
CA VAL A 138 11.95 7.25 16.51
C VAL A 138 10.85 8.14 15.90
N ILE A 139 11.12 8.74 14.75
CA ILE A 139 10.22 9.64 14.04
C ILE A 139 9.74 8.94 12.75
N VAL A 140 8.44 8.67 12.67
CA VAL A 140 7.82 8.10 11.46
C VAL A 140 7.12 9.20 10.67
N GLY A 141 7.52 9.37 9.41
CA GLY A 141 6.82 10.18 8.43
C GLY A 141 5.63 9.43 7.84
N VAL A 142 4.48 10.07 7.73
CA VAL A 142 3.26 9.50 7.15
C VAL A 142 2.80 10.39 6.00
N ILE A 143 2.85 9.87 4.77
CA ILE A 143 2.45 10.57 3.54
C ILE A 143 1.09 10.02 3.10
N ASP A 144 0.03 10.80 3.31
CA ASP A 144 -1.36 10.30 3.28
C ASP A 144 -2.42 11.44 3.16
N SER A 145 -3.67 11.24 3.60
CA SER A 145 -4.76 12.23 3.62
C SER A 145 -4.72 13.23 4.81
N GLY A 146 -3.74 13.11 5.70
CA GLY A 146 -3.52 14.03 6.82
C GLY A 146 -3.60 13.34 8.18
N ILE A 147 -4.01 14.07 9.22
CA ILE A 147 -4.35 13.50 10.53
C ILE A 147 -5.54 14.22 11.18
N TRP A 148 -6.27 13.51 12.05
CA TRP A 148 -7.19 14.11 13.03
C TRP A 148 -6.53 14.17 14.41
N PRO A 149 -5.94 15.33 14.80
CA PRO A 149 -5.05 15.41 15.95
C PRO A 149 -5.76 15.28 17.30
N GLU A 150 -7.08 15.54 17.37
CA GLU A 150 -7.87 15.42 18.61
C GLU A 150 -8.21 13.97 19.00
N SER A 151 -7.80 12.96 18.22
CA SER A 151 -8.07 11.56 18.56
C SER A 151 -7.30 11.12 19.80
N ARG A 152 -7.94 10.32 20.66
CA ARG A 152 -7.32 9.71 21.86
C ARG A 152 -6.01 8.96 21.53
N SER A 153 -5.85 8.44 20.31
CA SER A 153 -4.64 7.76 19.86
C SER A 153 -3.40 8.66 19.68
N PHE A 154 -3.54 10.00 19.73
CA PHE A 154 -2.45 10.96 19.53
C PHE A 154 -2.18 11.92 20.71
N ASP A 155 -2.78 11.63 21.87
CA ASP A 155 -2.44 12.30 23.13
C ASP A 155 -0.96 12.09 23.51
N ASP A 156 -0.33 13.14 24.07
CA ASP A 156 1.12 13.19 24.33
C ASP A 156 1.53 13.04 25.81
N ASN A 157 0.62 12.56 26.67
CA ASN A 157 0.95 12.34 28.07
C ASN A 157 2.06 11.28 28.23
N GLY A 158 3.05 11.60 29.07
CA GLY A 158 4.23 10.75 29.29
C GLY A 158 5.37 10.93 28.29
N TYR A 159 5.26 11.85 27.31
CA TYR A 159 6.33 12.15 26.35
C TYR A 159 7.38 13.15 26.85
N GLY A 160 8.64 12.85 26.52
CA GLY A 160 9.74 13.82 26.59
C GLY A 160 9.65 14.94 25.54
N PRO A 161 10.56 15.94 25.60
CA PRO A 161 10.65 17.00 24.59
C PRO A 161 10.83 16.44 23.18
N VAL A 162 10.49 17.21 22.15
CA VAL A 162 10.68 16.80 20.75
C VAL A 162 12.18 16.61 20.46
N PRO A 163 12.62 15.53 19.80
CA PRO A 163 14.04 15.28 19.54
C PRO A 163 14.69 16.42 18.76
N ALA A 164 15.81 16.97 19.25
CA ALA A 164 16.50 18.12 18.64
C ALA A 164 17.07 17.87 17.23
N ARG A 165 16.96 16.64 16.69
CA ARG A 165 17.28 16.33 15.28
C ARG A 165 16.15 16.69 14.31
N TRP A 166 14.91 16.85 14.80
CA TRP A 166 13.73 17.18 14.01
C TRP A 166 13.83 18.59 13.42
N LYS A 167 13.48 18.74 12.14
CA LYS A 167 13.41 20.06 11.46
C LYS A 167 12.04 20.40 10.88
N GLY A 168 11.04 19.54 11.10
CA GLY A 168 9.68 19.78 10.65
C GLY A 168 8.95 20.88 11.42
N LYS A 169 7.80 21.28 10.87
CA LYS A 169 6.98 22.40 11.33
C LYS A 169 5.53 21.96 11.54
N CYS A 170 4.78 22.70 12.35
CA CYS A 170 3.33 22.62 12.35
C CYS A 170 2.77 23.65 11.35
N GLN A 171 2.31 23.21 10.18
CA GLN A 171 1.72 24.07 9.16
C GLN A 171 0.24 24.33 9.47
N THR A 172 -0.06 25.56 9.85
CA THR A 172 -1.45 26.00 10.08
C THR A 172 -2.28 25.99 8.80
N GLY A 173 -3.61 25.97 8.97
CA GLY A 173 -4.58 26.09 7.90
C GLY A 173 -6.01 26.07 8.44
N GLU A 174 -6.95 25.75 7.56
CA GLU A 174 -8.36 25.53 7.87
C GLU A 174 -8.56 24.48 8.98
N GLU A 175 -9.20 24.86 10.08
CA GLU A 175 -9.40 24.05 11.30
C GLU A 175 -8.13 23.38 11.89
N PHE A 176 -6.92 23.86 11.58
CA PHE A 176 -5.67 23.29 12.08
C PHE A 176 -4.70 24.40 12.48
N ASN A 177 -4.36 24.48 13.77
CA ASN A 177 -3.60 25.58 14.36
C ASN A 177 -2.24 25.11 14.90
N ALA A 178 -1.44 26.01 15.47
CA ALA A 178 -0.11 25.67 15.98
C ALA A 178 -0.13 24.67 17.16
N THR A 179 -1.25 24.57 17.89
CA THR A 179 -1.47 23.60 18.98
C THR A 179 -2.10 22.28 18.50
N SER A 180 -2.42 22.14 17.21
CA SER A 180 -2.80 20.86 16.59
C SER A 180 -1.59 19.91 16.43
N CYS A 181 -0.38 20.38 16.70
CA CYS A 181 0.82 19.57 16.90
C CYS A 181 1.21 19.57 18.39
N ASN A 182 1.74 18.45 18.88
CA ASN A 182 2.10 18.22 20.27
C ASN A 182 3.41 17.38 20.33
N ARG A 183 3.78 16.77 21.47
CA ARG A 183 4.98 15.91 21.54
C ARG A 183 4.79 14.55 20.86
N LYS A 184 3.58 14.19 20.43
CA LYS A 184 3.25 12.99 19.66
C LYS A 184 3.28 13.26 18.16
N ILE A 185 2.42 14.18 17.69
CA ILE A 185 2.40 14.73 16.33
C ILE A 185 3.35 15.93 16.31
N ILE A 186 4.63 15.68 16.03
CA ILE A 186 5.69 16.70 16.19
C ILE A 186 5.81 17.67 15.01
N GLY A 187 5.08 17.41 13.92
CA GLY A 187 4.86 18.36 12.84
C GLY A 187 3.87 17.82 11.81
N ALA A 188 3.32 18.74 11.02
CA ALA A 188 2.29 18.45 10.03
C ALA A 188 2.40 19.43 8.86
N ARG A 189 2.34 18.94 7.62
CA ARG A 189 2.39 19.72 6.37
C ARG A 189 1.25 19.31 5.43
N TRP A 190 0.90 20.16 4.47
CA TRP A 190 -0.12 19.87 3.46
C TRP A 190 0.25 20.44 2.08
N TYR A 191 -0.10 19.71 1.01
CA TYR A 191 0.40 19.92 -0.35
C TYR A 191 -0.76 20.01 -1.37
N GLY A 192 -1.42 21.17 -1.42
CA GLY A 192 -2.56 21.43 -2.31
C GLY A 192 -2.25 22.21 -3.60
N ARG A 193 -0.98 22.52 -3.90
CA ARG A 193 -0.64 23.24 -5.14
C ARG A 193 -0.73 22.32 -6.36
N GLY A 194 -1.21 22.86 -7.48
CA GLY A 194 -1.39 22.11 -8.74
C GLY A 194 -2.72 21.36 -8.85
N ILE A 195 -3.55 21.39 -7.80
CA ILE A 195 -4.92 20.85 -7.76
C ILE A 195 -5.90 21.96 -8.15
N SER A 196 -7.06 21.61 -8.72
CA SER A 196 -8.07 22.60 -9.11
C SER A 196 -8.64 23.35 -7.89
N ALA A 197 -9.16 24.57 -8.11
CA ALA A 197 -9.82 25.33 -7.06
C ALA A 197 -11.16 24.71 -6.63
N GLU A 198 -11.71 23.82 -7.45
CA GLU A 198 -12.98 23.13 -7.29
C GLU A 198 -12.81 21.94 -6.35
N SER A 199 -11.85 21.05 -6.67
CA SER A 199 -11.49 19.86 -5.87
C SER A 199 -10.80 20.20 -4.54
N LEU A 200 -10.42 21.47 -4.35
CA LEU A 200 -9.97 22.03 -3.07
C LEU A 200 -11.12 22.67 -2.25
N LYS A 201 -12.39 22.58 -2.65
CA LYS A 201 -13.55 23.05 -1.86
C LYS A 201 -14.20 21.94 -1.03
N SER A 202 -13.97 20.69 -1.39
CA SER A 202 -14.52 19.48 -0.74
C SER A 202 -13.69 19.00 0.45
N ASP A 203 -12.52 19.59 0.72
CA ASP A 203 -11.57 19.14 1.73
C ASP A 203 -10.82 20.32 2.38
N TYR A 204 -10.35 20.12 3.62
CA TYR A 204 -9.68 21.12 4.44
C TYR A 204 -8.34 21.56 3.83
N LYS A 205 -8.15 22.88 3.70
CA LYS A 205 -6.88 23.53 3.32
C LYS A 205 -5.90 23.59 4.50
N SER A 206 -5.58 22.40 5.02
CA SER A 206 -4.72 22.18 6.18
C SER A 206 -4.25 20.73 6.25
N PRO A 207 -3.41 20.33 7.22
CA PRO A 207 -3.09 18.92 7.46
C PRO A 207 -4.24 18.09 8.06
N ARG A 208 -5.42 18.69 8.30
CA ARG A 208 -6.59 17.97 8.85
C ARG A 208 -7.10 16.95 7.84
N ASP A 209 -7.33 15.75 8.36
CA ASP A 209 -7.82 14.61 7.58
C ASP A 209 -9.35 14.60 7.50
N LEU A 210 -9.90 14.76 6.29
CA LEU A 210 -11.32 14.56 6.03
C LEU A 210 -11.62 13.12 5.58
N SER A 211 -10.73 12.49 4.82
CA SER A 211 -10.91 11.10 4.35
C SER A 211 -10.94 10.10 5.52
N SER A 212 -10.21 10.40 6.59
CA SER A 212 -9.97 9.57 7.78
C SER A 212 -8.94 8.45 7.60
N HIS A 213 -8.48 8.17 6.37
CA HIS A 213 -7.48 7.15 6.07
C HIS A 213 -6.12 7.44 6.72
N GLY A 214 -5.59 8.66 6.60
CA GLY A 214 -4.29 9.04 7.18
C GLY A 214 -4.27 9.02 8.71
N THR A 215 -5.38 9.39 9.35
CA THR A 215 -5.61 9.21 10.80
C THR A 215 -5.52 7.73 11.18
N HIS A 216 -6.09 6.85 10.35
CA HIS A 216 -6.15 5.42 10.57
C HIS A 216 -4.78 4.76 10.34
N VAL A 217 -4.03 5.17 9.30
CA VAL A 217 -2.63 4.78 9.09
C VAL A 217 -1.77 5.21 10.27
N ALA A 218 -1.83 6.49 10.66
CA ALA A 218 -0.97 7.05 11.71
C ALA A 218 -1.24 6.41 13.08
N SER A 219 -2.51 6.14 13.42
CA SER A 219 -2.87 5.41 14.64
C SER A 219 -2.54 3.91 14.57
N THR A 220 -2.48 3.33 13.38
CA THR A 220 -1.98 1.96 13.16
C THR A 220 -0.48 1.85 13.39
N ILE A 221 0.33 2.82 12.92
CA ILE A 221 1.77 2.85 13.18
C ILE A 221 2.03 3.08 14.67
N ALA A 222 1.47 4.17 15.19
CA ALA A 222 1.91 4.77 16.44
C ALA A 222 0.76 5.30 17.29
N GLY A 223 -0.44 4.72 17.24
CA GLY A 223 -1.46 5.04 18.24
C GLY A 223 -0.93 4.74 19.65
N ARG A 224 -1.11 5.66 20.60
CA ARG A 224 -0.93 5.31 22.02
C ARG A 224 -1.96 4.25 22.43
N GLU A 225 -1.73 3.60 23.57
CA GLU A 225 -2.75 2.73 24.16
C GLU A 225 -4.02 3.55 24.50
N VAL A 226 -5.16 3.05 24.00
CA VAL A 226 -6.50 3.57 24.24
C VAL A 226 -7.43 2.41 24.64
N GLN A 227 -7.86 2.45 25.90
CA GLN A 227 -8.78 1.49 26.50
C GLN A 227 -10.24 1.75 26.09
N GLY A 228 -11.04 0.67 26.03
CA GLY A 228 -12.48 0.72 25.79
C GLY A 228 -12.83 1.23 24.40
N VAL A 229 -12.12 0.77 23.37
CA VAL A 229 -12.47 1.04 21.96
C VAL A 229 -13.35 -0.08 21.41
N SER A 230 -14.28 0.27 20.52
CA SER A 230 -15.08 -0.65 19.70
C SER A 230 -15.67 0.10 18.50
N TYR A 231 -16.11 -0.62 17.47
CA TYR A 231 -16.94 -0.09 16.38
C TYR A 231 -18.35 -0.62 16.62
N GLY A 232 -19.22 0.20 17.21
CA GLY A 232 -20.58 -0.21 17.56
C GLY A 232 -20.68 -1.30 18.64
N GLY A 233 -19.60 -1.56 19.38
CA GLY A 233 -19.47 -2.71 20.29
C GLY A 233 -18.59 -3.84 19.73
N LEU A 234 -18.43 -3.93 18.41
CA LEU A 234 -17.58 -4.92 17.76
C LEU A 234 -16.08 -4.60 17.95
N GLY A 235 -15.27 -5.66 18.08
CA GLY A 235 -13.83 -5.62 18.35
C GLY A 235 -13.49 -4.95 19.68
N MET A 236 -14.38 -5.06 20.68
CA MET A 236 -14.21 -4.37 21.96
C MET A 236 -12.91 -4.76 22.67
N GLY A 237 -12.11 -3.75 23.00
CA GLY A 237 -10.86 -3.97 23.74
C GLY A 237 -9.95 -2.75 23.75
N VAL A 238 -8.69 -2.98 23.39
CA VAL A 238 -7.62 -1.98 23.37
C VAL A 238 -7.17 -1.72 21.92
N ALA A 239 -6.96 -0.44 21.60
CA ALA A 239 -6.21 -0.04 20.41
C ALA A 239 -4.86 0.55 20.83
N HIS A 240 -3.82 0.14 20.11
CA HIS A 240 -2.51 0.78 20.08
C HIS A 240 -1.91 0.59 18.68
N GLY A 241 -0.91 1.40 18.33
CA GLY A 241 -0.03 1.12 17.21
C GLY A 241 1.09 0.16 17.61
N GLY A 242 1.89 -0.29 16.64
CA GLY A 242 3.03 -1.16 16.91
C GLY A 242 4.22 -0.44 17.53
N ALA A 243 4.33 0.87 17.31
CA ALA A 243 5.31 1.72 17.98
C ALA A 243 4.60 2.82 18.81
N PRO A 244 3.95 2.49 19.95
CA PRO A 244 3.16 3.44 20.74
C PRO A 244 3.92 4.70 21.18
N ARG A 245 5.24 4.62 21.39
CA ARG A 245 6.11 5.75 21.77
C ARG A 245 6.79 6.46 20.60
N ALA A 246 6.65 6.01 19.35
CA ALA A 246 7.17 6.74 18.20
C ALA A 246 6.51 8.13 18.04
N ARG A 247 7.26 9.07 17.46
CA ARG A 247 6.81 10.42 17.08
C ARG A 247 6.27 10.40 15.63
N LEU A 248 5.30 11.24 15.32
CA LEU A 248 4.68 11.34 14.00
C LEU A 248 5.00 12.67 13.30
N GLY A 249 5.45 12.59 12.05
CA GLY A 249 5.50 13.71 11.11
C GLY A 249 4.49 13.49 9.98
N ILE A 250 3.49 14.36 9.86
CA ILE A 250 2.35 14.16 8.97
C ILE A 250 2.47 14.99 7.69
N TYR A 251 2.15 14.40 6.54
CA TYR A 251 2.29 15.04 5.23
C TYR A 251 1.03 14.76 4.38
N LYS A 252 0.05 15.67 4.42
CA LYS A 252 -1.19 15.56 3.64
C LYS A 252 -0.93 15.81 2.16
N VAL A 253 -0.99 14.74 1.37
CA VAL A 253 -0.88 14.74 -0.10
C VAL A 253 -2.14 14.22 -0.79
N CYS A 254 -2.98 13.42 -0.11
CA CYS A 254 -4.22 12.90 -0.65
C CYS A 254 -5.40 13.84 -0.38
N TRP A 255 -6.28 13.97 -1.37
CA TRP A 255 -7.44 14.87 -1.39
C TRP A 255 -8.68 14.10 -1.86
N VAL A 256 -9.86 14.42 -1.32
CA VAL A 256 -11.07 13.57 -1.46
C VAL A 256 -11.48 13.32 -2.91
N ASP A 257 -11.57 14.36 -3.75
CA ASP A 257 -12.11 14.23 -5.12
C ASP A 257 -11.07 13.80 -6.17
N GLU A 258 -9.78 13.98 -5.91
CA GLU A 258 -8.70 13.78 -6.89
C GLU A 258 -7.75 12.62 -6.53
N GLY A 259 -7.72 12.17 -5.26
CA GLY A 259 -6.71 11.24 -4.75
C GLY A 259 -5.39 11.94 -4.42
N CYS A 260 -4.27 11.21 -4.51
CA CYS A 260 -2.94 11.71 -4.12
C CYS A 260 -2.08 12.05 -5.34
N PRO A 261 -1.76 13.34 -5.64
CA PRO A 261 -0.98 13.70 -6.83
C PRO A 261 0.51 13.39 -6.67
N ASP A 262 1.15 12.78 -7.68
CA ASP A 262 2.60 12.50 -7.72
C ASP A 262 3.47 13.67 -7.24
N ALA A 263 3.17 14.88 -7.73
CA ALA A 263 3.97 16.07 -7.45
C ALA A 263 3.89 16.49 -5.98
N ALA A 264 2.76 16.21 -5.32
CA ALA A 264 2.59 16.40 -3.89
C ALA A 264 3.33 15.30 -3.10
N VAL A 265 3.27 14.03 -3.55
CA VAL A 265 4.03 12.92 -2.94
C VAL A 265 5.54 13.17 -2.98
N LEU A 266 6.08 13.59 -4.13
CA LEU A 266 7.50 13.93 -4.26
C LEU A 266 7.92 15.15 -3.43
N ALA A 267 7.05 16.17 -3.30
CA ALA A 267 7.29 17.31 -2.42
C ALA A 267 7.29 16.89 -0.93
N ALA A 268 6.40 15.96 -0.54
CA ALA A 268 6.36 15.39 0.80
C ALA A 268 7.60 14.55 1.12
N ILE A 269 8.12 13.78 0.15
CA ILE A 269 9.38 13.03 0.31
C ILE A 269 10.57 14.01 0.49
N ASP A 270 10.65 15.08 -0.31
CA ASP A 270 11.72 16.10 -0.20
C ASP A 270 11.73 16.80 1.18
N ASP A 271 10.56 17.21 1.67
CA ASP A 271 10.41 17.81 2.99
C ASP A 271 10.62 16.78 4.14
N ALA A 272 10.16 15.52 4.00
CA ALA A 272 10.38 14.49 5.04
C ALA A 272 11.86 14.11 5.19
N ILE A 273 12.60 14.08 4.07
CA ILE A 273 14.06 13.94 4.05
C ILE A 273 14.73 15.11 4.79
N HIS A 274 14.30 16.34 4.52
CA HIS A 274 14.81 17.53 5.22
C HIS A 274 14.51 17.49 6.72
N ASP A 275 13.29 17.08 7.08
CA ASP A 275 12.76 17.12 8.44
C ASP A 275 13.37 16.04 9.36
N ARG A 276 14.06 15.04 8.77
CA ARG A 276 14.78 13.94 9.42
C ARG A 276 13.87 12.94 10.14
N VAL A 277 12.90 12.40 9.39
CA VAL A 277 12.22 11.15 9.76
C VAL A 277 13.20 9.96 9.67
N ASP A 278 13.00 8.92 10.48
CA ASP A 278 13.82 7.70 10.45
C ASP A 278 13.16 6.59 9.60
N VAL A 279 11.82 6.60 9.53
CA VAL A 279 10.99 5.72 8.70
C VAL A 279 9.96 6.57 7.94
N LEU A 280 9.64 6.20 6.71
CA LEU A 280 8.64 6.85 5.87
C LEU A 280 7.61 5.82 5.40
N SER A 281 6.37 5.98 5.85
CA SER A 281 5.23 5.13 5.50
C SER A 281 4.41 5.80 4.40
N LEU A 282 4.25 5.11 3.27
CA LEU A 282 3.45 5.56 2.13
C LEU A 282 2.35 4.54 1.83
N SER A 283 1.13 4.89 2.21
CA SER A 283 -0.06 4.07 2.04
C SER A 283 -0.81 4.43 0.73
N VAL A 284 -0.03 4.66 -0.33
CA VAL A 284 -0.47 5.12 -1.66
C VAL A 284 0.22 4.34 -2.77
N GLY A 285 -0.46 4.11 -3.90
CA GLY A 285 0.10 3.34 -5.02
C GLY A 285 -0.74 3.39 -6.29
N GLY A 286 -0.16 2.91 -7.40
CA GLY A 286 -0.80 2.85 -8.72
C GLY A 286 0.05 2.09 -9.74
N VAL A 287 -0.61 1.46 -10.71
CA VAL A 287 0.02 0.52 -11.66
C VAL A 287 1.06 1.23 -12.56
N GLY A 288 2.23 0.63 -12.70
CA GLY A 288 3.31 1.11 -13.59
C GLY A 288 4.10 2.32 -13.08
N GLN A 289 4.07 2.62 -11.78
CA GLN A 289 4.65 3.85 -11.23
C GLN A 289 5.66 3.62 -10.11
N GLU A 290 6.69 4.47 -10.12
CA GLU A 290 7.86 4.39 -9.24
C GLU A 290 8.27 5.80 -8.77
N TYR A 291 8.27 6.03 -7.46
CA TYR A 291 8.69 7.29 -6.88
C TYR A 291 10.22 7.36 -6.75
N SER A 292 10.92 7.83 -7.78
CA SER A 292 12.40 7.95 -7.78
C SER A 292 12.97 8.74 -6.59
N GLY A 293 12.22 9.70 -6.03
CA GLY A 293 12.58 10.43 -4.82
C GLY A 293 12.82 9.55 -3.58
N THR A 294 12.26 8.33 -3.54
CA THR A 294 12.41 7.39 -2.40
C THR A 294 13.83 6.84 -2.27
N LEU A 295 14.57 6.72 -3.38
CA LEU A 295 15.98 6.35 -3.41
C LEU A 295 16.83 7.31 -2.56
N HIS A 296 16.51 8.61 -2.65
CA HIS A 296 17.20 9.68 -1.92
C HIS A 296 16.90 9.69 -0.42
N ALA A 297 15.79 9.08 0.01
CA ALA A 297 15.49 8.83 1.42
C ALA A 297 16.33 7.65 1.94
N VAL A 298 16.35 6.53 1.22
CA VAL A 298 17.14 5.33 1.56
C VAL A 298 18.64 5.65 1.63
N GLN A 299 19.15 6.47 0.72
CA GLN A 299 20.53 6.98 0.73
C GLN A 299 20.90 7.84 1.94
N ARG A 300 19.91 8.36 2.66
CA ARG A 300 20.08 9.10 3.91
C ARG A 300 19.76 8.26 5.15
N GLY A 301 19.64 6.93 4.99
CA GLY A 301 19.39 5.97 6.06
C GLY A 301 17.92 5.86 6.49
N ILE A 302 17.00 6.49 5.75
CA ILE A 302 15.57 6.49 6.04
C ILE A 302 14.95 5.22 5.43
N SER A 303 14.27 4.42 6.24
CA SER A 303 13.59 3.22 5.73
C SER A 303 12.24 3.59 5.12
N VAL A 304 11.98 3.16 3.88
CA VAL A 304 10.76 3.51 3.13
C VAL A 304 9.90 2.27 2.97
N VAL A 305 8.63 2.36 3.39
CA VAL A 305 7.66 1.26 3.37
C VAL A 305 6.44 1.67 2.54
N PHE A 306 5.98 0.78 1.67
CA PHE A 306 4.89 1.01 0.72
C PHE A 306 3.82 -0.08 0.77
N ALA A 307 2.57 0.32 0.51
CA ALA A 307 1.52 -0.59 0.10
C ALA A 307 1.84 -1.24 -1.26
N GLY A 308 1.57 -2.54 -1.41
CA GLY A 308 1.69 -3.24 -2.69
C GLY A 308 0.60 -2.89 -3.71
N GLY A 309 -0.54 -2.33 -3.29
CA GLY A 309 -1.73 -2.12 -4.14
C GLY A 309 -2.86 -3.10 -3.79
N ASN A 310 -4.05 -2.88 -4.32
CA ASN A 310 -5.23 -3.72 -4.06
C ASN A 310 -5.79 -4.39 -5.33
N ASP A 311 -5.20 -4.12 -6.50
CA ASP A 311 -5.74 -4.46 -7.82
C ASP A 311 -5.53 -5.94 -8.25
N GLY A 312 -5.18 -6.82 -7.30
CA GLY A 312 -5.16 -8.27 -7.49
C GLY A 312 -6.57 -8.89 -7.58
N PRO A 313 -6.71 -10.21 -7.83
CA PRO A 313 -5.67 -11.25 -7.77
C PRO A 313 -4.99 -11.55 -9.12
N VAL A 314 -5.24 -10.74 -10.16
CA VAL A 314 -4.57 -10.91 -11.47
C VAL A 314 -3.05 -10.74 -11.28
N PRO A 315 -2.19 -11.61 -11.87
CA PRO A 315 -0.75 -11.48 -11.76
C PRO A 315 -0.21 -10.13 -12.26
N GLN A 316 0.98 -9.74 -11.78
CA GLN A 316 1.71 -8.52 -12.21
C GLN A 316 1.00 -7.18 -11.87
N THR A 317 0.00 -7.20 -10.98
CA THR A 317 -0.73 -6.01 -10.50
C THR A 317 -0.05 -5.25 -9.35
N VAL A 318 1.05 -5.77 -8.81
CA VAL A 318 1.79 -5.15 -7.70
C VAL A 318 2.43 -3.82 -8.12
N THR A 319 2.39 -2.86 -7.20
CA THR A 319 2.88 -1.48 -7.36
C THR A 319 4.01 -1.19 -6.37
N ASN A 320 4.74 -0.09 -6.56
CA ASN A 320 5.83 0.34 -5.66
C ASN A 320 6.95 -0.72 -5.47
N ALA A 321 7.19 -1.59 -6.44
CA ALA A 321 8.04 -2.79 -6.32
C ALA A 321 9.56 -2.55 -6.50
N VAL A 322 10.08 -1.37 -6.17
CA VAL A 322 11.49 -1.01 -6.41
C VAL A 322 12.46 -1.63 -5.38
N PRO A 323 13.72 -1.99 -5.76
CA PRO A 323 14.59 -2.78 -4.89
C PRO A 323 14.91 -2.20 -3.51
N TRP A 324 14.91 -0.87 -3.38
CA TRP A 324 15.33 -0.14 -2.19
C TRP A 324 14.22 0.13 -1.16
N VAL A 325 12.94 -0.08 -1.50
CA VAL A 325 11.81 0.09 -0.55
C VAL A 325 11.28 -1.25 -0.05
N THR A 326 10.54 -1.26 1.04
CA THR A 326 9.81 -2.44 1.52
C THR A 326 8.36 -2.38 1.08
N THR A 327 8.04 -3.08 -0.01
CA THR A 327 6.68 -3.23 -0.56
C THR A 327 5.92 -4.30 0.24
N VAL A 328 4.67 -4.03 0.62
CA VAL A 328 3.93 -4.87 1.58
C VAL A 328 2.61 -5.39 1.02
N ALA A 329 2.48 -6.72 1.02
CA ALA A 329 1.24 -7.45 0.70
C ALA A 329 0.32 -7.58 1.92
N ALA A 330 -0.97 -7.86 1.68
CA ALA A 330 -1.96 -8.08 2.72
C ALA A 330 -2.21 -9.59 2.89
N SER A 331 -2.27 -10.04 4.14
CA SER A 331 -2.67 -11.41 4.52
C SER A 331 -3.70 -11.32 5.65
N MET A 332 -4.54 -12.34 5.79
CA MET A 332 -5.56 -12.48 6.85
C MET A 332 -4.98 -13.04 8.16
N ILE A 333 -5.84 -13.21 9.17
CA ILE A 333 -5.75 -14.21 10.25
C ILE A 333 -7.17 -14.71 10.57
N ASP A 334 -7.33 -15.45 11.68
CA ASP A 334 -8.50 -15.97 12.38
C ASP A 334 -9.75 -15.06 12.62
N ARG A 335 -10.00 -14.01 11.81
CA ARG A 335 -11.25 -13.24 11.87
C ARG A 335 -12.31 -14.01 11.13
N SER A 336 -13.45 -14.13 11.76
CA SER A 336 -14.68 -13.77 11.07
C SER A 336 -15.46 -12.79 11.95
N PHE A 337 -16.32 -11.98 11.33
CA PHE A 337 -17.49 -11.42 12.00
C PHE A 337 -18.69 -12.23 11.52
N PRO A 338 -18.85 -13.49 12.00
CA PRO A 338 -19.87 -14.38 11.47
C PRO A 338 -21.25 -13.83 11.87
N THR A 339 -22.22 -13.84 10.97
CA THR A 339 -23.63 -13.58 11.34
C THR A 339 -24.44 -14.87 11.19
N LEU A 340 -25.29 -15.13 12.18
CA LEU A 340 -26.25 -16.22 12.14
C LEU A 340 -27.47 -15.79 11.29
N ILE A 341 -27.56 -16.32 10.08
CA ILE A 341 -28.73 -16.20 9.21
C ILE A 341 -29.66 -17.36 9.56
N SER A 342 -30.82 -17.05 10.12
CA SER A 342 -31.86 -18.03 10.43
C SER A 342 -32.98 -17.97 9.39
N LEU A 343 -33.45 -19.13 8.93
CA LEU A 343 -34.54 -19.26 7.97
C LEU A 343 -35.82 -19.77 8.67
N GLY A 344 -36.99 -19.50 8.09
CA GLY A 344 -38.29 -19.86 8.69
C GLY A 344 -38.52 -21.37 8.86
N ASN A 345 -37.76 -22.22 8.16
CA ASN A 345 -37.71 -23.68 8.37
C ASN A 345 -36.91 -24.11 9.62
N ASN A 346 -36.39 -23.15 10.41
CA ASN A 346 -35.43 -23.32 11.52
C ASN A 346 -33.99 -23.69 11.11
N GLU A 347 -33.68 -23.70 9.82
CA GLU A 347 -32.30 -23.84 9.34
C GLU A 347 -31.47 -22.62 9.75
N LYS A 348 -30.18 -22.88 10.03
CA LYS A 348 -29.23 -21.90 10.53
C LYS A 348 -27.96 -21.94 9.69
N LEU A 349 -27.65 -20.82 9.09
CA LEU A 349 -26.56 -20.61 8.16
C LEU A 349 -25.65 -19.50 8.71
N VAL A 350 -24.39 -19.49 8.28
CA VAL A 350 -23.38 -18.54 8.78
C VAL A 350 -22.86 -17.70 7.62
N GLY A 351 -23.27 -16.43 7.56
CA GLY A 351 -22.66 -15.43 6.68
C GLY A 351 -21.60 -14.61 7.42
N GLN A 352 -21.16 -13.51 6.82
CA GLN A 352 -20.36 -12.47 7.49
C GLN A 352 -21.11 -11.12 7.50
N SER A 353 -20.98 -10.32 8.56
CA SER A 353 -21.62 -8.99 8.65
C SER A 353 -20.87 -8.05 9.58
N LEU A 354 -20.99 -6.73 9.35
CA LEU A 354 -20.62 -5.68 10.32
C LEU A 354 -21.82 -5.12 11.09
N ASN A 355 -23.02 -5.71 10.95
CA ASN A 355 -24.21 -5.22 11.64
C ASN A 355 -24.16 -5.51 13.14
N TYR A 356 -24.04 -4.45 13.93
CA TYR A 356 -24.05 -4.47 15.39
C TYR A 356 -25.35 -3.89 15.99
N ASN A 357 -26.22 -3.27 15.17
CA ASN A 357 -27.29 -2.42 15.68
C ASN A 357 -28.52 -3.23 16.13
N ALA A 358 -28.55 -3.59 17.41
CA ALA A 358 -29.66 -4.30 18.03
C ALA A 358 -31.04 -3.63 17.89
N ALA A 359 -31.10 -2.29 17.74
CA ALA A 359 -32.37 -1.59 17.55
C ALA A 359 -32.95 -1.78 16.13
N MET A 360 -32.11 -1.94 15.11
CA MET A 360 -32.55 -2.30 13.75
C MET A 360 -32.95 -3.79 13.64
N ASN A 361 -32.29 -4.66 14.40
CA ASN A 361 -32.59 -6.10 14.44
C ASN A 361 -33.76 -6.47 15.38
N ASN A 362 -34.57 -5.49 15.80
CA ASN A 362 -35.66 -5.68 16.76
C ASN A 362 -37.00 -6.11 16.10
N SER A 363 -37.05 -6.23 14.77
CA SER A 363 -38.07 -7.00 14.04
C SER A 363 -37.62 -8.46 13.92
N GLY A 364 -38.49 -9.42 14.26
CA GLY A 364 -38.15 -10.84 14.39
C GLY A 364 -37.65 -11.52 13.10
N PHE A 365 -38.57 -12.09 12.33
CA PHE A 365 -38.33 -12.57 10.97
C PHE A 365 -38.87 -11.52 9.98
N GLN A 366 -38.26 -11.41 8.80
CA GLN A 366 -38.74 -10.59 7.69
C GLN A 366 -38.96 -11.46 6.45
N ASP A 367 -39.88 -11.06 5.58
CA ASP A 367 -40.07 -11.64 4.25
C ASP A 367 -38.74 -11.68 3.47
N LEU A 368 -38.47 -12.80 2.81
CA LEU A 368 -37.33 -13.02 1.94
C LEU A 368 -37.77 -12.95 0.47
N VAL A 369 -37.00 -12.25 -0.36
CA VAL A 369 -37.18 -12.23 -1.83
C VAL A 369 -35.86 -12.47 -2.56
N CYS A 370 -35.92 -13.27 -3.63
CA CYS A 370 -34.77 -13.63 -4.46
C CYS A 370 -34.95 -13.13 -5.91
N PRO A 371 -34.73 -11.84 -6.21
CA PRO A 371 -34.86 -11.28 -7.56
C PRO A 371 -33.79 -11.75 -8.57
N GLY A 372 -32.93 -12.70 -8.18
CA GLY A 372 -31.73 -13.08 -8.94
C GLY A 372 -30.63 -12.06 -8.70
N SER A 373 -30.68 -10.92 -9.41
CA SER A 373 -29.67 -9.86 -9.32
C SER A 373 -30.10 -8.66 -8.48
N CYS A 374 -29.12 -7.85 -8.10
CA CYS A 374 -29.29 -6.58 -7.38
C CYS A 374 -29.30 -5.37 -8.32
N GLU A 375 -29.48 -5.59 -9.63
CA GLU A 375 -29.66 -4.50 -10.59
C GLU A 375 -31.03 -3.84 -10.42
N ALA A 376 -31.12 -2.54 -10.70
CA ALA A 376 -32.33 -1.74 -10.44
C ALA A 376 -33.60 -2.30 -11.14
N GLU A 377 -33.46 -2.91 -12.32
CA GLU A 377 -34.58 -3.53 -13.04
C GLU A 377 -35.07 -4.81 -12.32
N SER A 378 -34.16 -5.69 -11.91
CA SER A 378 -34.48 -6.91 -11.14
C SER A 378 -35.10 -6.60 -9.77
N LEU A 379 -34.58 -5.59 -9.06
CA LEU A 379 -35.14 -5.13 -7.79
C LEU A 379 -36.56 -4.55 -7.95
N ALA A 380 -36.81 -3.79 -9.03
CA ALA A 380 -38.14 -3.26 -9.34
C ALA A 380 -39.15 -4.37 -9.68
N LEU A 381 -38.73 -5.41 -10.41
CA LEU A 381 -39.55 -6.58 -10.71
C LEU A 381 -39.80 -7.46 -9.47
N GLY A 382 -38.82 -7.55 -8.56
CA GLY A 382 -38.85 -8.43 -7.39
C GLY A 382 -39.75 -7.99 -6.23
N ASN A 383 -40.38 -6.80 -6.30
CA ASN A 383 -41.23 -6.24 -5.24
C ASN A 383 -40.53 -6.28 -3.86
N VAL A 384 -39.34 -5.67 -3.79
CA VAL A 384 -38.41 -5.79 -2.65
C VAL A 384 -38.67 -4.85 -1.47
N THR A 385 -39.50 -3.82 -1.68
CA THR A 385 -39.74 -2.77 -0.68
C THR A 385 -40.27 -3.35 0.63
N GLY A 386 -39.59 -3.04 1.73
CA GLY A 386 -39.94 -3.52 3.07
C GLY A 386 -39.43 -4.91 3.46
N LYS A 387 -38.69 -5.61 2.58
CA LYS A 387 -38.27 -7.03 2.72
C LYS A 387 -36.75 -7.20 2.78
N THR A 388 -36.27 -8.38 3.13
CA THR A 388 -34.85 -8.76 2.98
C THR A 388 -34.64 -9.41 1.61
N VAL A 389 -33.62 -8.96 0.87
CA VAL A 389 -33.29 -9.42 -0.48
C VAL A 389 -32.13 -10.39 -0.45
N LEU A 390 -32.23 -11.54 -1.12
CA LEU A 390 -31.07 -12.34 -1.53
C LEU A 390 -30.71 -12.00 -2.98
N CYS A 391 -29.51 -11.46 -3.19
CA CYS A 391 -28.93 -11.31 -4.52
C CYS A 391 -27.95 -12.46 -4.77
N TYR A 392 -28.30 -13.33 -5.71
CA TYR A 392 -27.60 -14.56 -6.08
C TYR A 392 -27.40 -14.60 -7.60
N ALA A 393 -26.34 -13.94 -8.05
CA ALA A 393 -25.99 -13.82 -9.46
C ALA A 393 -24.56 -14.32 -9.76
N PRO A 394 -24.29 -15.64 -9.64
CA PRO A 394 -22.97 -16.20 -9.96
C PRO A 394 -22.57 -16.02 -11.43
N ALA A 395 -23.54 -15.79 -12.33
CA ALA A 395 -23.27 -15.45 -13.73
C ALA A 395 -22.69 -14.03 -13.88
N GLU A 396 -23.27 -13.02 -13.21
CA GLU A 396 -22.77 -11.63 -13.22
C GLU A 396 -21.39 -11.54 -12.54
N ALA A 397 -21.16 -12.33 -11.49
CA ALA A 397 -19.87 -12.43 -10.81
C ALA A 397 -18.71 -12.94 -11.69
N SER A 398 -18.99 -13.46 -12.89
CA SER A 398 -17.98 -13.81 -13.90
C SER A 398 -17.55 -12.64 -14.80
N TRP A 399 -18.32 -11.55 -14.81
CA TRP A 399 -18.05 -10.32 -15.57
C TRP A 399 -17.62 -9.16 -14.65
N TRP A 400 -18.21 -9.08 -13.46
CA TRP A 400 -17.96 -8.01 -12.48
C TRP A 400 -17.52 -8.59 -11.14
N PRO A 401 -16.31 -8.26 -10.63
CA PRO A 401 -15.86 -8.74 -9.33
C PRO A 401 -16.73 -8.16 -8.20
N PRO A 402 -17.00 -8.93 -7.12
CA PRO A 402 -17.80 -8.49 -5.96
C PRO A 402 -17.36 -7.15 -5.34
N GLN A 403 -16.07 -6.83 -5.41
CA GLN A 403 -15.48 -5.54 -5.02
C GLN A 403 -16.16 -4.33 -5.71
N ILE A 404 -16.66 -4.52 -6.92
CA ILE A 404 -17.33 -3.47 -7.72
C ILE A 404 -18.85 -3.61 -7.61
N SER A 405 -19.40 -4.83 -7.70
CA SER A 405 -20.86 -5.02 -7.73
C SER A 405 -21.55 -4.85 -6.38
N LEU A 406 -20.89 -5.16 -5.25
CA LEU A 406 -21.48 -5.02 -3.92
C LEU A 406 -21.84 -3.56 -3.54
N PRO A 407 -20.97 -2.54 -3.74
CA PRO A 407 -21.35 -1.14 -3.51
C PRO A 407 -22.59 -0.68 -4.30
N TYR A 408 -22.70 -1.02 -5.58
CA TYR A 408 -23.88 -0.70 -6.39
C TYR A 408 -25.13 -1.46 -5.90
N ALA A 409 -24.97 -2.75 -5.59
CA ALA A 409 -26.04 -3.58 -5.04
C ALA A 409 -26.61 -3.04 -3.72
N ILE A 410 -25.74 -2.55 -2.82
CA ILE A 410 -26.15 -1.88 -1.57
C ILE A 410 -26.97 -0.63 -1.90
N ASN A 411 -26.45 0.25 -2.76
CA ASN A 411 -27.13 1.52 -3.08
C ASN A 411 -28.52 1.28 -3.72
N HIS A 412 -28.62 0.42 -4.75
CA HIS A 412 -29.90 0.14 -5.39
C HIS A 412 -30.89 -0.58 -4.48
N THR A 413 -30.41 -1.42 -3.55
CA THR A 413 -31.27 -2.08 -2.56
C THR A 413 -31.82 -1.10 -1.51
N ILE A 414 -31.04 -0.06 -1.15
CA ILE A 414 -31.50 1.08 -0.33
C ILE A 414 -32.51 1.94 -1.11
N GLU A 415 -32.21 2.28 -2.37
CA GLU A 415 -33.08 3.07 -3.25
C GLU A 415 -34.45 2.40 -3.48
N ALA A 416 -34.47 1.07 -3.61
CA ALA A 416 -35.70 0.27 -3.73
C ALA A 416 -36.48 0.09 -2.40
N GLY A 417 -35.96 0.65 -1.29
CA GLY A 417 -36.62 0.64 0.02
C GLY A 417 -36.67 -0.73 0.69
N ALA A 418 -35.70 -1.60 0.44
CA ALA A 418 -35.58 -2.88 1.15
C ALA A 418 -35.24 -2.68 2.64
N LYS A 419 -35.40 -3.74 3.42
CA LYS A 419 -35.06 -3.79 4.86
C LYS A 419 -33.90 -4.73 5.20
N GLY A 420 -33.25 -5.32 4.19
CA GLY A 420 -32.04 -6.11 4.38
C GLY A 420 -31.48 -6.63 3.06
N LEU A 421 -30.19 -6.94 3.07
CA LEU A 421 -29.48 -7.51 1.93
C LEU A 421 -28.64 -8.71 2.37
N ILE A 422 -28.80 -9.83 1.67
CA ILE A 422 -27.91 -10.98 1.69
C ILE A 422 -27.29 -11.04 0.30
N PHE A 423 -26.00 -10.77 0.20
CA PHE A 423 -25.29 -10.73 -1.07
C PHE A 423 -24.40 -11.96 -1.22
N ALA A 424 -24.64 -12.73 -2.29
CA ALA A 424 -23.90 -13.92 -2.60
C ALA A 424 -22.68 -13.59 -3.47
N GLN A 425 -21.53 -14.14 -3.08
CA GLN A 425 -20.26 -13.94 -3.76
C GLN A 425 -19.43 -15.23 -3.73
N TYR A 426 -18.39 -15.31 -4.55
CA TYR A 426 -17.30 -16.25 -4.28
C TYR A 426 -16.49 -15.76 -3.07
N THR A 427 -15.56 -16.60 -2.59
CA THR A 427 -14.68 -16.27 -1.46
C THR A 427 -13.86 -15.01 -1.76
N ALA A 428 -14.28 -13.89 -1.17
CA ALA A 428 -13.68 -12.57 -1.35
C ALA A 428 -13.97 -11.71 -0.12
N ASN A 429 -12.97 -10.99 0.40
CA ASN A 429 -13.19 -10.06 1.50
C ASN A 429 -13.65 -8.70 0.98
N ASN A 430 -14.95 -8.44 1.11
CA ASN A 430 -15.61 -7.16 0.81
C ASN A 430 -16.38 -6.62 2.03
N LEU A 431 -15.98 -7.05 3.23
CA LEU A 431 -16.77 -6.89 4.45
C LEU A 431 -16.85 -5.42 4.93
N ASP A 432 -15.83 -4.63 4.64
CA ASP A 432 -15.79 -3.19 4.86
C ASP A 432 -16.80 -2.42 4.00
N SER A 433 -17.14 -2.91 2.80
CA SER A 433 -18.20 -2.32 1.97
C SER A 433 -19.58 -2.36 2.64
N LEU A 434 -19.80 -3.25 3.62
CA LEU A 434 -21.04 -3.29 4.39
C LEU A 434 -21.22 -2.07 5.32
N THR A 435 -20.20 -1.26 5.54
CA THR A 435 -20.33 0.03 6.25
C THR A 435 -21.33 0.96 5.55
N ALA A 436 -21.48 0.86 4.22
CA ALA A 436 -22.48 1.62 3.47
C ALA A 436 -23.94 1.26 3.83
N CYS A 437 -24.18 0.13 4.49
CA CYS A 437 -25.51 -0.25 4.99
C CYS A 437 -25.83 0.33 6.39
N GLU A 438 -24.84 0.90 7.08
CA GLU A 438 -24.98 1.41 8.44
C GLU A 438 -26.05 2.51 8.52
N GLY A 439 -27.00 2.36 9.44
CA GLY A 439 -28.13 3.30 9.58
C GLY A 439 -29.25 3.12 8.56
N PHE A 440 -29.09 2.25 7.55
CA PHE A 440 -30.13 1.93 6.57
C PHE A 440 -30.72 0.52 6.78
N MET A 441 -29.89 -0.53 6.73
CA MET A 441 -30.38 -1.92 6.77
C MET A 441 -29.33 -2.95 7.24
N PRO A 442 -29.74 -4.11 7.80
CA PRO A 442 -28.88 -5.28 7.93
C PRO A 442 -28.34 -5.77 6.57
N CYS A 443 -27.03 -5.86 6.43
CA CYS A 443 -26.37 -6.49 5.29
C CYS A 443 -25.53 -7.69 5.72
N ALA A 444 -25.50 -8.76 4.92
CA ALA A 444 -24.66 -9.94 5.13
C ALA A 444 -24.07 -10.45 3.82
N LEU A 445 -22.84 -10.97 3.89
CA LEU A 445 -22.16 -11.68 2.81
C LEU A 445 -22.28 -13.19 3.04
N VAL A 446 -22.53 -13.94 1.96
CA VAL A 446 -22.56 -15.41 1.95
C VAL A 446 -21.82 -15.95 0.74
N ASP A 447 -21.29 -17.16 0.83
CA ASP A 447 -20.81 -17.89 -0.34
C ASP A 447 -21.97 -18.41 -1.21
N PHE A 448 -21.66 -18.88 -2.42
CA PHE A 448 -22.67 -19.39 -3.34
C PHE A 448 -23.36 -20.70 -2.89
N GLU A 449 -22.77 -21.53 -2.01
CA GLU A 449 -23.43 -22.73 -1.48
C GLU A 449 -24.51 -22.33 -0.47
N ILE A 450 -24.16 -21.46 0.48
CA ILE A 450 -25.09 -20.90 1.46
C ILE A 450 -26.20 -20.11 0.76
N ALA A 451 -25.86 -19.29 -0.24
CA ALA A 451 -26.85 -18.58 -1.04
C ALA A 451 -27.79 -19.52 -1.80
N HIS A 452 -27.28 -20.59 -2.41
CA HIS A 452 -28.11 -21.58 -3.09
C HIS A 452 -29.06 -22.31 -2.14
N ARG A 453 -28.65 -22.55 -0.88
CA ARG A 453 -29.53 -23.09 0.18
C ARG A 453 -30.64 -22.10 0.57
N ILE A 454 -30.32 -20.82 0.74
CA ILE A 454 -31.31 -19.76 1.01
C ILE A 454 -32.30 -19.63 -0.17
N PHE A 455 -31.80 -19.66 -1.40
CA PHE A 455 -32.60 -19.65 -2.63
C PHE A 455 -33.53 -20.87 -2.72
N SER A 456 -33.02 -22.07 -2.43
CA SER A 456 -33.81 -23.30 -2.45
C SER A 456 -34.91 -23.30 -1.38
N TYR A 457 -34.62 -22.76 -0.18
CA TYR A 457 -35.64 -22.53 0.83
C TYR A 457 -36.72 -21.54 0.35
N TRP A 458 -36.31 -20.46 -0.33
CA TRP A 458 -37.23 -19.46 -0.85
C TRP A 458 -38.18 -20.01 -1.93
N ASP A 459 -37.66 -20.82 -2.86
CA ASP A 459 -38.44 -21.45 -3.95
C ASP A 459 -39.44 -22.50 -3.42
N MET A 460 -39.13 -23.17 -2.30
CA MET A 460 -39.96 -24.24 -1.72
C MET A 460 -40.95 -23.80 -0.63
N ALA A 461 -40.90 -22.55 -0.15
CA ALA A 461 -41.71 -22.12 1.01
C ALA A 461 -42.84 -21.17 0.63
N ASP A 462 -44.08 -21.47 1.07
CA ASP A 462 -45.26 -20.63 0.80
C ASP A 462 -45.07 -19.17 1.28
N HIS A 463 -44.41 -19.01 2.42
CA HIS A 463 -44.09 -17.72 3.06
C HIS A 463 -42.62 -17.73 3.49
N PRO A 464 -41.68 -17.41 2.58
CA PRO A 464 -40.26 -17.49 2.86
C PRO A 464 -39.82 -16.30 3.72
N VAL A 465 -39.20 -16.59 4.86
CA VAL A 465 -38.76 -15.57 5.83
C VAL A 465 -37.35 -15.84 6.34
N VAL A 466 -36.62 -14.75 6.61
CA VAL A 466 -35.23 -14.76 7.07
C VAL A 466 -35.02 -13.81 8.26
N LYS A 467 -34.00 -14.10 9.07
CA LYS A 467 -33.47 -13.22 10.09
C LYS A 467 -31.94 -13.21 10.03
N VAL A 468 -31.36 -12.05 9.76
CA VAL A 468 -29.93 -11.79 9.94
C VAL A 468 -29.69 -11.35 11.40
N SER A 469 -28.74 -11.98 12.09
CA SER A 469 -28.42 -11.68 13.49
C SER A 469 -27.28 -10.65 13.60
N PRO A 470 -27.11 -9.97 14.75
CA PRO A 470 -25.85 -9.27 15.03
C PRO A 470 -24.65 -10.22 14.93
N ALA A 471 -23.50 -9.72 14.48
CA ALA A 471 -22.27 -10.51 14.43
C ALA A 471 -21.52 -10.50 15.78
N PRO A 472 -21.05 -11.65 16.31
CA PRO A 472 -20.02 -11.70 17.36
C PRO A 472 -18.57 -11.51 16.83
N ASP A 473 -17.62 -11.41 17.77
CA ASP A 473 -16.23 -10.94 17.55
C ASP A 473 -15.14 -12.04 17.54
N ILE A 474 -14.23 -11.99 16.53
CA ILE A 474 -12.86 -12.58 16.50
C ILE A 474 -11.90 -11.57 15.73
N THR A 475 -10.65 -11.87 15.29
CA THR A 475 -9.50 -10.90 15.02
C THR A 475 -8.73 -11.09 13.67
N ALA A 476 -8.16 -10.07 12.95
CA ALA A 476 -7.96 -9.89 11.43
C ALA A 476 -6.91 -8.87 10.84
N PRO A 477 -5.67 -9.25 10.44
CA PRO A 477 -4.76 -8.50 9.54
C PRO A 477 -5.20 -8.45 8.10
N GLY A 478 -4.70 -7.41 7.41
CA GLY A 478 -5.15 -6.99 6.06
C GLY A 478 -6.65 -6.71 5.93
N VAL A 479 -7.43 -7.06 6.96
CA VAL A 479 -8.87 -7.19 7.09
C VAL A 479 -9.33 -6.79 8.53
N ASN A 480 -9.32 -5.47 8.87
CA ASN A 480 -10.08 -4.75 9.93
C ASN A 480 -9.48 -4.38 11.36
N ILE A 481 -8.47 -3.51 11.56
CA ILE A 481 -8.36 -2.72 12.85
C ILE A 481 -9.40 -1.62 12.73
N LEU A 482 -10.32 -1.67 13.67
CA LEU A 482 -10.59 -0.61 14.63
C LEU A 482 -9.39 0.31 14.99
N ALA A 483 -8.78 1.00 14.01
CA ALA A 483 -7.88 2.11 14.24
C ALA A 483 -8.68 3.41 14.22
N ALA A 484 -8.07 4.53 14.59
CA ALA A 484 -8.79 5.77 14.81
C ALA A 484 -9.20 6.43 13.48
N VAL A 485 -10.47 6.82 13.36
CA VAL A 485 -10.98 7.73 12.32
C VAL A 485 -11.64 8.92 13.01
N ARG A 486 -11.18 10.15 12.71
CA ARG A 486 -11.68 11.36 13.35
C ARG A 486 -11.77 11.23 14.90
N GLY A 487 -12.98 11.28 15.45
CA GLY A 487 -13.26 11.09 16.89
C GLY A 487 -13.72 9.68 17.30
N SER A 488 -13.71 8.71 16.39
CA SER A 488 -14.17 7.32 16.59
C SER A 488 -13.15 6.29 16.06
N TYR A 489 -13.56 5.03 15.93
CA TYR A 489 -12.74 3.91 15.46
C TYR A 489 -13.59 3.04 14.51
N VAL A 490 -13.04 2.60 13.38
CA VAL A 490 -13.79 1.93 12.28
C VAL A 490 -12.99 0.78 11.67
N PHE A 491 -13.70 -0.23 11.13
CA PHE A 491 -13.18 -1.39 10.40
C PHE A 491 -13.08 -1.18 8.89
N TYR A 492 -12.08 -1.81 8.27
CA TYR A 492 -11.38 -1.31 7.08
C TYR A 492 -10.36 -2.41 6.59
N SER A 493 -10.30 -2.79 5.29
CA SER A 493 -9.34 -3.79 4.71
C SER A 493 -8.41 -3.28 3.57
N GLY A 494 -7.24 -3.93 3.31
CA GLY A 494 -6.31 -3.70 2.18
C GLY A 494 -4.79 -3.55 2.47
N THR A 495 -3.94 -3.49 1.43
CA THR A 495 -2.46 -3.44 1.61
C THR A 495 -1.93 -2.16 2.27
N SER A 496 -2.65 -1.05 2.14
CA SER A 496 -2.23 0.23 2.70
C SER A 496 -2.28 0.31 4.23
N MET A 497 -2.86 -0.65 4.96
CA MET A 497 -2.52 -0.82 6.38
C MET A 497 -1.65 -2.03 6.69
N ALA A 498 -1.44 -2.98 5.76
CA ALA A 498 -0.31 -3.90 5.93
C ALA A 498 1.02 -3.10 5.97
N CYS A 499 1.13 -2.05 5.13
CA CYS A 499 2.22 -1.07 5.12
C CYS A 499 2.61 -0.54 6.53
N PRO A 500 1.75 0.17 7.29
CA PRO A 500 2.06 0.67 8.63
C PRO A 500 2.41 -0.40 9.68
N HIS A 501 2.11 -1.69 9.46
CA HIS A 501 2.65 -2.75 10.32
C HIS A 501 4.13 -2.94 10.11
N VAL A 502 4.53 -3.09 8.85
CA VAL A 502 5.94 -3.15 8.50
C VAL A 502 6.64 -1.83 8.84
N SER A 503 5.97 -0.67 8.73
CA SER A 503 6.53 0.63 9.17
C SER A 503 6.80 0.70 10.67
N ALA A 504 5.91 0.21 11.53
CA ALA A 504 6.14 0.25 12.97
C ALA A 504 7.11 -0.85 13.47
N VAL A 505 7.12 -2.05 12.84
CA VAL A 505 8.20 -3.03 13.08
C VAL A 505 9.55 -2.47 12.62
N THR A 506 9.61 -1.84 11.45
CA THR A 506 10.81 -1.13 10.95
C THR A 506 11.26 -0.03 11.92
N ALA A 507 10.32 0.75 12.48
CA ALA A 507 10.63 1.78 13.48
C ALA A 507 11.19 1.18 14.78
N MET A 508 10.60 0.09 15.28
CA MET A 508 11.12 -0.60 16.47
C MET A 508 12.49 -1.23 16.23
N LEU A 509 12.71 -1.89 15.09
CA LEU A 509 14.02 -2.43 14.71
C LEU A 509 15.07 -1.31 14.56
N LYS A 510 14.69 -0.14 14.04
CA LYS A 510 15.56 1.06 13.99
C LYS A 510 15.85 1.64 15.38
N SER A 511 14.96 1.44 16.36
CA SER A 511 15.19 1.81 17.76
C SER A 511 16.18 0.87 18.46
N VAL A 512 16.08 -0.45 18.22
CA VAL A 512 17.01 -1.45 18.78
C VAL A 512 18.37 -1.38 18.09
N HIS A 513 18.40 -1.16 16.78
CA HIS A 513 19.61 -1.09 15.96
C HIS A 513 19.72 0.23 15.18
N PRO A 514 20.02 1.37 15.85
CA PRO A 514 20.13 2.69 15.19
C PRO A 514 21.12 2.72 14.02
N GLN A 515 22.16 1.88 14.08
CA GLN A 515 23.21 1.74 13.07
C GLN A 515 22.82 0.94 11.83
N TRP A 516 21.72 0.19 11.83
CA TRP A 516 21.33 -0.63 10.67
C TRP A 516 20.88 0.23 9.47
N SER A 517 21.28 -0.20 8.28
CA SER A 517 20.80 0.37 7.01
C SER A 517 19.33 -0.01 6.76
N PRO A 518 18.61 0.71 5.88
CA PRO A 518 17.30 0.26 5.40
C PRO A 518 17.33 -1.14 4.76
N ALA A 519 18.43 -1.51 4.10
CA ALA A 519 18.62 -2.84 3.51
C ALA A 519 18.78 -3.92 4.59
N MET A 520 19.51 -3.66 5.68
CA MET A 520 19.62 -4.58 6.82
C MET A 520 18.26 -4.81 7.49
N ILE A 521 17.47 -3.75 7.71
CA ILE A 521 16.14 -3.87 8.34
C ILE A 521 15.17 -4.61 7.41
N LYS A 522 15.15 -4.28 6.12
CA LYS A 522 14.39 -5.03 5.10
C LYS A 522 14.81 -6.49 5.04
N SER A 523 16.12 -6.78 5.11
CA SER A 523 16.63 -8.14 5.16
C SER A 523 16.11 -8.87 6.38
N ALA A 524 16.29 -8.33 7.60
CA ALA A 524 15.87 -8.98 8.83
C ALA A 524 14.39 -9.40 8.77
N ILE A 525 13.51 -8.46 8.40
CA ILE A 525 12.07 -8.67 8.23
C ILE A 525 11.76 -9.78 7.20
N VAL A 526 12.45 -9.79 6.06
CA VAL A 526 12.22 -10.79 5.00
C VAL A 526 12.77 -12.16 5.39
N THR A 527 13.93 -12.23 6.06
CA THR A 527 14.62 -13.50 6.30
C THR A 527 14.11 -14.29 7.49
N THR A 528 13.39 -13.65 8.41
CA THR A 528 12.77 -14.30 9.58
C THR A 528 11.28 -14.59 9.38
N ALA A 529 10.67 -14.09 8.30
CA ALA A 529 9.26 -14.27 8.00
C ALA A 529 8.83 -15.75 7.95
N SER A 530 7.61 -16.02 8.42
CA SER A 530 7.02 -17.36 8.41
C SER A 530 6.34 -17.65 7.07
N VAL A 531 6.59 -18.83 6.49
CA VAL A 531 5.81 -19.36 5.35
C VAL A 531 4.69 -20.31 5.77
N THR A 532 4.50 -20.49 7.08
CA THR A 532 3.43 -21.29 7.67
C THR A 532 2.50 -20.44 8.54
N ASP A 533 1.26 -20.87 8.67
CA ASP A 533 0.30 -20.32 9.61
C ASP A 533 0.58 -20.72 11.07
N ARG A 534 -0.30 -20.27 11.98
CA ARG A 534 -0.27 -20.58 13.42
C ARG A 534 -0.49 -22.07 13.78
N PHE A 535 -0.73 -22.94 12.80
CA PHE A 535 -0.87 -24.39 12.95
C PHE A 535 0.29 -25.15 12.30
N GLY A 536 1.27 -24.45 11.72
CA GLY A 536 2.40 -25.05 11.00
C GLY A 536 2.08 -25.47 9.57
N MET A 537 0.92 -25.10 9.02
CA MET A 537 0.52 -25.42 7.65
C MET A 537 1.00 -24.33 6.68
N PRO A 538 1.40 -24.65 5.43
CA PRO A 538 1.79 -23.63 4.46
C PRO A 538 0.67 -22.61 4.20
N ILE A 539 1.05 -21.33 4.10
CA ILE A 539 0.11 -20.23 3.83
C ILE A 539 -0.61 -20.47 2.49
N GLN A 540 -1.90 -20.12 2.41
CA GLN A 540 -2.72 -20.23 1.20
C GLN A 540 -3.06 -18.85 0.64
N ALA A 541 -3.20 -18.76 -0.68
CA ALA A 541 -3.62 -17.54 -1.37
C ALA A 541 -5.14 -17.54 -1.61
N GLU A 542 -5.80 -16.47 -1.17
CA GLU A 542 -7.23 -16.20 -1.39
C GLU A 542 -7.47 -15.74 -2.85
N VAL A 543 -7.37 -16.70 -3.77
CA VAL A 543 -7.62 -16.53 -5.20
C VAL A 543 -8.59 -17.61 -5.69
N VAL A 544 -9.19 -17.43 -6.87
CA VAL A 544 -10.08 -18.43 -7.48
C VAL A 544 -9.35 -19.12 -8.63
N SER A 545 -9.03 -20.42 -8.56
CA SER A 545 -9.13 -21.37 -7.42
C SER A 545 -7.99 -21.21 -6.41
N ARG A 546 -8.25 -21.46 -5.12
CA ARG A 546 -7.24 -21.37 -4.04
C ARG A 546 -5.97 -22.16 -4.38
N LYS A 547 -4.81 -21.56 -4.15
CA LYS A 547 -3.48 -22.18 -4.27
C LYS A 547 -2.71 -22.08 -2.95
N LEU A 548 -1.65 -22.88 -2.81
CA LEU A 548 -0.60 -22.57 -1.83
C LEU A 548 -0.02 -21.21 -2.22
N ALA A 549 0.20 -20.35 -1.23
CA ALA A 549 0.75 -19.03 -1.49
C ALA A 549 2.23 -19.13 -1.86
N ASP A 550 2.64 -18.33 -2.83
CA ASP A 550 3.98 -18.30 -3.39
C ASP A 550 4.66 -16.93 -3.17
N PRO A 551 5.98 -16.79 -3.46
CA PRO A 551 6.70 -15.54 -3.29
C PRO A 551 6.15 -14.31 -4.02
N PHE A 552 5.24 -14.44 -4.99
CA PHE A 552 4.55 -13.29 -5.57
C PHE A 552 3.28 -12.90 -4.80
N ASP A 553 2.70 -13.78 -3.97
CA ASP A 553 1.60 -13.45 -3.07
C ASP A 553 2.09 -12.80 -1.77
N PHE A 554 3.16 -13.33 -1.16
CA PHE A 554 3.64 -12.89 0.17
C PHE A 554 5.10 -12.40 0.24
N GLY A 555 5.88 -12.46 -0.84
CA GLY A 555 7.30 -12.12 -0.82
C GLY A 555 8.13 -13.09 0.04
N GLY A 556 8.56 -12.65 1.23
CA GLY A 556 9.30 -13.48 2.19
C GLY A 556 8.42 -14.44 2.99
N GLY A 557 7.18 -14.04 3.28
CA GLY A 557 6.25 -14.72 4.18
C GLY A 557 5.49 -13.73 5.07
N HIS A 558 4.78 -14.23 6.08
CA HIS A 558 4.17 -13.40 7.12
C HIS A 558 5.23 -12.88 8.09
N ILE A 559 5.14 -11.62 8.50
CA ILE A 559 6.16 -10.96 9.33
C ILE A 559 6.23 -11.53 10.75
N ASP A 560 7.45 -11.85 11.21
CA ASP A 560 7.77 -12.25 12.58
C ASP A 560 8.64 -11.17 13.24
N PRO A 561 8.07 -10.29 14.08
CA PRO A 561 8.80 -9.16 14.64
C PRO A 561 9.86 -9.56 15.68
N ASP A 562 9.59 -10.57 16.50
CA ASP A 562 10.47 -10.99 17.60
C ASP A 562 11.71 -11.75 17.08
N ARG A 563 11.58 -12.51 15.99
CA ARG A 563 12.73 -13.07 15.29
C ARG A 563 13.48 -12.01 14.48
N ALA A 564 12.80 -11.02 13.91
CA ALA A 564 13.45 -9.95 13.13
C ALA A 564 14.41 -9.07 13.96
N VAL A 565 14.35 -9.10 15.30
CA VAL A 565 15.26 -8.34 16.17
C VAL A 565 16.66 -8.93 16.25
N ASP A 566 16.79 -10.25 16.08
CA ASP A 566 18.07 -10.95 15.99
C ASP A 566 18.00 -12.00 14.87
N PRO A 567 18.19 -11.59 13.60
CA PRO A 567 18.10 -12.49 12.44
C PRO A 567 19.37 -13.33 12.26
N GLY A 568 20.42 -13.12 13.06
CA GLY A 568 21.74 -13.75 12.89
C GLY A 568 22.52 -13.19 11.70
N LEU A 569 21.98 -13.28 10.48
CA LEU A 569 22.56 -12.78 9.24
C LEU A 569 21.64 -11.78 8.53
N VAL A 570 22.22 -10.80 7.82
CA VAL A 570 21.49 -9.88 6.93
C VAL A 570 22.17 -9.70 5.57
N TYR A 571 21.37 -9.53 4.53
CA TYR A 571 21.78 -9.14 3.18
C TYR A 571 21.78 -7.60 3.10
N ASP A 572 22.92 -6.99 3.40
CA ASP A 572 23.07 -5.52 3.33
C ASP A 572 23.37 -5.05 1.89
N VAL A 573 22.96 -3.82 1.58
CA VAL A 573 23.16 -3.15 0.29
C VAL A 573 23.54 -1.70 0.56
N ASP A 574 24.74 -1.30 0.13
CA ASP A 574 25.12 0.11 0.13
C ASP A 574 24.19 0.90 -0.79
N ALA A 575 23.57 1.97 -0.29
CA ALA A 575 22.55 2.70 -1.03
C ALA A 575 23.06 3.39 -2.32
N ARG A 576 24.38 3.43 -2.54
CA ARG A 576 25.02 3.86 -3.80
C ARG A 576 24.94 2.79 -4.89
N GLU A 577 24.82 1.51 -4.54
CA GLU A 577 24.60 0.43 -5.50
C GLU A 577 23.22 0.54 -6.17
N TYR A 578 22.21 1.04 -5.45
CA TYR A 578 20.92 1.36 -6.05
C TYR A 578 20.99 2.46 -7.14
N ASN A 579 21.93 3.41 -7.07
CA ASN A 579 22.14 4.38 -8.18
C ASN A 579 22.60 3.68 -9.46
N LYS A 580 23.45 2.65 -9.36
CA LYS A 580 23.88 1.86 -10.52
C LYS A 580 22.72 1.08 -11.10
N PHE A 581 21.89 0.46 -10.25
CA PHE A 581 20.67 -0.23 -10.68
C PHE A 581 19.71 0.71 -11.42
N PHE A 582 19.46 1.90 -10.86
CA PHE A 582 18.57 2.91 -11.44
C PHE A 582 19.10 3.51 -12.76
N ASN A 583 20.40 3.77 -12.87
CA ASN A 583 21.01 4.21 -14.12
C ASN A 583 21.00 3.10 -15.20
N CYS A 584 21.01 1.84 -14.78
CA CYS A 584 20.82 0.69 -15.65
C CYS A 584 19.38 0.56 -16.18
N THR A 585 18.35 0.68 -15.33
CA THR A 585 16.95 0.58 -15.79
C THR A 585 16.54 1.70 -16.75
N LEU A 586 17.24 2.83 -16.71
CA LEU A 586 17.09 3.95 -17.65
C LEU A 586 17.90 3.79 -18.96
N GLY A 587 18.67 2.72 -19.11
CA GLY A 587 19.45 2.43 -20.33
C GLY A 587 20.71 3.29 -20.52
N TYR A 588 21.13 4.07 -19.52
CA TYR A 588 22.32 4.94 -19.61
C TYR A 588 23.66 4.20 -19.43
N LEU A 589 23.64 2.90 -19.10
CA LEU A 589 24.83 2.08 -18.86
C LEU A 589 24.76 0.76 -19.66
N GLY A 590 25.90 0.31 -20.18
CA GLY A 590 26.05 -1.00 -20.81
C GLY A 590 26.45 -2.09 -19.79
N GLY A 591 26.12 -3.36 -20.08
CA GLY A 591 26.51 -4.52 -19.26
C GLY A 591 25.59 -4.84 -18.06
N CYS A 592 24.45 -4.15 -17.96
CA CYS A 592 23.55 -4.17 -16.80
C CYS A 592 22.89 -5.52 -16.47
N GLU A 593 22.79 -6.46 -17.43
CA GLU A 593 22.21 -7.80 -17.20
C GLU A 593 22.87 -8.52 -16.01
N SER A 594 24.20 -8.45 -15.93
CA SER A 594 24.98 -8.99 -14.83
C SER A 594 24.66 -8.33 -13.49
N TYR A 595 24.27 -7.06 -13.50
CA TYR A 595 24.06 -6.26 -12.30
C TYR A 595 22.68 -6.49 -11.67
N TYR A 596 21.63 -6.60 -12.49
CA TYR A 596 20.26 -6.85 -12.03
C TYR A 596 20.15 -8.13 -11.16
N LEU A 597 20.83 -9.20 -11.56
CA LEU A 597 20.82 -10.49 -10.85
C LEU A 597 21.72 -10.50 -9.60
N ASN A 598 22.75 -9.66 -9.56
CA ASN A 598 23.76 -9.62 -8.49
C ASN A 598 23.54 -8.54 -7.42
N LEU A 599 22.49 -7.72 -7.54
CA LEU A 599 22.07 -6.84 -6.45
C LEU A 599 21.74 -7.69 -5.20
N ASN A 600 22.35 -7.36 -4.06
CA ASN A 600 22.39 -8.21 -2.87
C ASN A 600 21.09 -8.18 -2.04
N LEU A 601 19.97 -8.51 -2.67
CA LEU A 601 18.65 -8.56 -2.05
C LEU A 601 18.45 -9.85 -1.24
N PRO A 602 17.60 -9.82 -0.18
CA PRO A 602 17.15 -11.00 0.56
C PRO A 602 16.13 -11.85 -0.24
N SER A 603 16.32 -11.96 -1.56
CA SER A 603 15.52 -12.75 -2.49
C SER A 603 16.30 -12.98 -3.78
N ILE A 604 15.88 -13.99 -4.55
CA ILE A 604 16.41 -14.27 -5.89
C ILE A 604 15.25 -14.38 -6.88
N ALA A 605 15.30 -13.57 -7.94
CA ALA A 605 14.44 -13.70 -9.11
C ALA A 605 15.31 -13.88 -10.36
N VAL A 606 15.06 -14.95 -11.12
CA VAL A 606 15.68 -15.21 -12.42
C VAL A 606 14.57 -15.22 -13.48
N PRO A 607 14.37 -14.11 -14.22
CA PRO A 607 13.26 -14.00 -15.15
C PRO A 607 13.46 -14.83 -16.43
N ASP A 608 14.69 -15.11 -16.84
CA ASP A 608 14.99 -15.69 -18.15
C ASP A 608 16.12 -16.72 -18.09
N LEU A 609 15.84 -17.90 -17.53
CA LEU A 609 16.81 -19.00 -17.46
C LEU A 609 16.77 -19.86 -18.74
N LYS A 610 17.83 -19.74 -19.57
CA LYS A 610 18.01 -20.52 -20.82
C LYS A 610 18.65 -21.89 -20.59
N ASP A 611 19.86 -21.90 -20.03
CA ASP A 611 20.61 -23.12 -19.70
C ASP A 611 21.08 -23.10 -18.24
N HIS A 612 21.95 -22.15 -17.89
CA HIS A 612 22.36 -21.89 -16.52
C HIS A 612 22.60 -20.40 -16.26
N VAL A 613 22.56 -19.97 -15.00
CA VAL A 613 23.02 -18.64 -14.58
C VAL A 613 23.70 -18.73 -13.21
N MET A 614 24.77 -17.96 -13.03
CA MET A 614 25.48 -17.80 -11.76
C MET A 614 25.26 -16.39 -11.23
N LEU A 615 24.91 -16.29 -9.95
CA LEU A 615 24.82 -15.01 -9.23
C LEU A 615 25.48 -15.12 -7.86
N ARG A 616 25.78 -13.98 -7.25
CA ARG A 616 26.45 -13.90 -5.96
C ARG A 616 25.56 -13.19 -4.94
N ARG A 617 25.75 -13.55 -3.68
CA ARG A 617 25.13 -12.92 -2.52
C ARG A 617 26.15 -12.82 -1.39
N THR A 618 26.00 -11.82 -0.54
CA THR A 618 26.85 -11.56 0.63
C THR A 618 25.98 -11.41 1.86
N VAL A 619 26.22 -12.26 2.85
CA VAL A 619 25.58 -12.16 4.17
C VAL A 619 26.54 -11.52 5.16
N THR A 620 26.03 -10.64 6.01
CA THR A 620 26.76 -10.01 7.12
C THR A 620 26.20 -10.51 8.45
N ASN A 621 27.08 -11.02 9.31
CA ASN A 621 26.75 -11.49 10.64
C ASN A 621 26.49 -10.31 11.61
N VAL A 622 25.27 -10.28 12.14
CA VAL A 622 24.79 -9.31 13.15
C VAL A 622 24.51 -9.95 14.51
N GLY A 623 24.41 -11.28 14.56
CA GLY A 623 24.25 -12.06 15.80
C GLY A 623 25.59 -12.43 16.46
N PRO A 624 25.71 -13.64 17.05
CA PRO A 624 26.92 -14.08 17.74
C PRO A 624 28.20 -14.02 16.89
N ALA A 625 29.25 -13.43 17.45
CA ALA A 625 30.53 -13.18 16.77
C ALA A 625 31.24 -14.47 16.30
N GLU A 626 30.96 -15.60 16.93
CA GLU A 626 31.38 -16.92 16.48
C GLU A 626 30.12 -17.75 16.20
N SER A 627 29.96 -18.20 14.95
CA SER A 627 28.77 -18.90 14.49
C SER A 627 29.05 -19.64 13.18
N THR A 628 28.46 -20.82 13.04
CA THR A 628 28.51 -21.63 11.81
C THR A 628 27.10 -21.75 11.25
N TYR A 629 26.94 -21.42 9.97
CA TYR A 629 25.70 -21.55 9.23
C TYR A 629 25.83 -22.63 8.17
N HIS A 630 24.91 -23.58 8.19
CA HIS A 630 24.74 -24.62 7.20
C HIS A 630 23.63 -24.25 6.20
N LEU A 631 23.84 -24.61 4.94
CA LEU A 631 22.89 -24.36 3.87
C LEU A 631 21.79 -25.44 3.81
N VAL A 632 20.54 -25.00 3.63
CA VAL A 632 19.41 -25.83 3.18
C VAL A 632 18.83 -25.21 1.91
N VAL A 633 18.55 -26.05 0.89
CA VAL A 633 18.04 -25.61 -0.42
C VAL A 633 16.76 -26.35 -0.77
N GLU A 634 15.73 -25.58 -1.10
CA GLU A 634 14.45 -26.01 -1.66
C GLU A 634 14.46 -25.59 -3.14
N ALA A 635 14.87 -26.50 -4.03
CA ALA A 635 15.06 -26.17 -5.45
C ALA A 635 13.71 -25.98 -6.17
N PRO A 636 13.54 -24.92 -7.00
CA PRO A 636 12.32 -24.74 -7.77
C PRO A 636 12.05 -25.89 -8.74
N ALA A 637 10.76 -26.19 -8.97
CA ALA A 637 10.35 -27.27 -9.86
C ALA A 637 10.97 -27.13 -11.26
N GLY A 638 11.65 -28.19 -11.72
CA GLY A 638 12.36 -28.22 -13.00
C GLY A 638 13.78 -27.65 -12.99
N ILE A 639 14.25 -27.10 -11.87
CA ILE A 639 15.54 -26.40 -11.74
C ILE A 639 16.50 -27.18 -10.83
N ASP A 640 17.79 -27.14 -11.17
CA ASP A 640 18.88 -27.52 -10.27
C ASP A 640 19.47 -26.27 -9.61
N VAL A 641 19.71 -26.34 -8.29
CA VAL A 641 20.25 -25.21 -7.52
C VAL A 641 21.44 -25.69 -6.71
N SER A 642 22.63 -25.18 -7.02
CA SER A 642 23.85 -25.42 -6.26
C SER A 642 24.41 -24.11 -5.70
N VAL A 643 25.12 -24.20 -4.58
CA VAL A 643 25.61 -23.03 -3.83
C VAL A 643 27.00 -23.34 -3.28
N GLU A 644 27.92 -22.39 -3.42
CA GLU A 644 29.29 -22.52 -2.93
C GLU A 644 29.77 -21.25 -2.20
N PRO A 645 30.33 -21.36 -0.97
CA PRO A 645 30.38 -22.56 -0.14
C PRO A 645 28.98 -22.96 0.38
N SER A 646 28.83 -24.20 0.86
CA SER A 646 27.60 -24.71 1.52
C SER A 646 27.61 -24.59 3.06
N VAL A 647 28.71 -24.08 3.63
CA VAL A 647 28.88 -23.79 5.05
C VAL A 647 29.63 -22.46 5.17
N ILE A 648 29.16 -21.58 6.06
CA ILE A 648 29.81 -20.30 6.37
C ILE A 648 30.18 -20.28 7.86
N ASN A 649 31.46 -20.05 8.16
CA ASN A 649 31.96 -19.88 9.52
C ASN A 649 32.35 -18.43 9.77
N PHE A 650 31.80 -17.83 10.82
CA PHE A 650 32.26 -16.57 11.40
C PHE A 650 33.05 -16.87 12.67
N THR A 651 34.17 -16.16 12.86
CA THR A 651 34.99 -16.20 14.08
C THR A 651 35.33 -14.78 14.52
N GLN A 652 35.82 -14.61 15.75
CA GLN A 652 36.16 -13.28 16.27
C GLN A 652 37.25 -12.54 15.46
N SER A 653 38.02 -13.27 14.63
CA SER A 653 39.05 -12.73 13.75
C SER A 653 38.68 -12.69 12.26
N SER A 654 37.51 -13.20 11.86
CA SER A 654 37.09 -13.22 10.46
C SER A 654 36.47 -11.89 10.01
N SER A 655 36.29 -11.73 8.69
CA SER A 655 35.32 -10.78 8.16
C SER A 655 33.93 -11.05 8.78
N LYS A 656 33.19 -9.99 9.09
CA LYS A 656 31.75 -10.11 9.42
C LYS A 656 30.88 -10.42 8.21
N SER A 657 31.39 -10.24 7.00
CA SER A 657 30.66 -10.49 5.75
C SER A 657 31.28 -11.65 4.96
N ALA A 658 30.43 -12.56 4.49
CA ALA A 658 30.82 -13.73 3.70
C ALA A 658 30.02 -13.77 2.39
N THR A 659 30.70 -13.99 1.27
CA THR A 659 30.09 -14.05 -0.07
C THR A 659 29.99 -15.50 -0.54
N PHE A 660 28.82 -15.89 -1.04
CA PHE A 660 28.58 -17.16 -1.71
C PHE A 660 28.07 -16.95 -3.14
N THR A 661 28.25 -17.98 -3.97
CA THR A 661 27.75 -18.05 -5.34
C THR A 661 26.58 -19.04 -5.38
N VAL A 662 25.51 -18.70 -6.08
CA VAL A 662 24.37 -19.58 -6.38
C VAL A 662 24.33 -19.82 -7.89
N THR A 663 24.24 -21.08 -8.29
CA THR A 663 24.11 -21.50 -9.69
C THR A 663 22.74 -22.14 -9.88
N PHE A 664 21.97 -21.60 -10.83
CA PHE A 664 20.72 -22.21 -11.30
C PHE A 664 20.99 -22.87 -12.65
N THR A 665 20.63 -24.13 -12.81
CA THR A 665 20.70 -24.85 -14.10
C THR A 665 19.33 -25.41 -14.42
N THR A 666 18.79 -25.18 -15.60
CA THR A 666 17.49 -25.79 -15.95
C THR A 666 17.67 -27.28 -16.24
N ARG A 667 16.78 -28.11 -15.66
CA ARG A 667 16.63 -29.53 -16.02
C ARG A 667 15.53 -29.73 -17.06
N GLN A 668 14.81 -28.68 -17.46
CA GLN A 668 13.70 -28.74 -18.41
C GLN A 668 13.74 -27.56 -19.41
N ARG A 669 13.92 -27.88 -20.70
CA ARG A 669 13.82 -26.90 -21.80
C ARG A 669 12.35 -26.70 -22.21
N VAL A 670 11.60 -26.04 -21.34
CA VAL A 670 10.20 -25.64 -21.52
C VAL A 670 10.10 -24.11 -21.49
N GLN A 671 9.15 -23.54 -22.24
CA GLN A 671 8.78 -22.13 -22.11
C GLN A 671 7.80 -22.04 -20.94
N GLY A 672 8.29 -21.66 -19.77
CA GLY A 672 7.57 -21.81 -18.50
C GLY A 672 6.90 -20.53 -17.99
N GLY A 673 6.03 -20.72 -16.99
CA GLY A 673 5.78 -19.70 -15.98
C GLY A 673 6.92 -19.66 -14.95
N TYR A 674 6.76 -18.88 -13.89
CA TYR A 674 7.67 -18.94 -12.74
C TYR A 674 7.44 -20.20 -11.91
N THR A 675 8.52 -20.85 -11.49
CA THR A 675 8.54 -21.87 -10.43
C THR A 675 9.30 -21.33 -9.22
N PHE A 676 8.97 -21.82 -8.03
CA PHE A 676 9.38 -21.23 -6.76
C PHE A 676 10.09 -22.22 -5.84
N GLY A 677 10.94 -21.70 -4.95
CA GLY A 677 11.69 -22.46 -3.95
C GLY A 677 12.33 -21.53 -2.92
N SER A 678 13.35 -21.99 -2.21
CA SER A 678 14.08 -21.16 -1.24
C SER A 678 15.52 -21.61 -0.95
N LEU A 679 16.28 -20.69 -0.37
CA LEU A 679 17.61 -20.92 0.19
C LEU A 679 17.57 -20.46 1.65
N THR A 680 18.00 -21.33 2.57
CA THR A 680 18.03 -21.03 4.01
C THR A 680 19.42 -21.26 4.59
N TRP A 681 19.95 -20.27 5.30
CA TRP A 681 21.11 -20.44 6.16
C TRP A 681 20.64 -20.72 7.59
N SER A 682 21.06 -21.83 8.19
CA SER A 682 20.66 -22.24 9.54
C SER A 682 21.86 -22.52 10.43
N ASP A 683 21.86 -22.00 11.65
CA ASP A 683 22.87 -22.35 12.68
C ASP A 683 22.54 -23.66 13.43
N GLY A 684 21.42 -24.32 13.08
CA GLY A 684 20.94 -25.54 13.70
C GLY A 684 20.32 -25.36 15.10
N SER A 685 20.12 -24.12 15.57
CA SER A 685 19.67 -23.82 16.93
C SER A 685 18.68 -22.64 17.04
N THR A 686 19.11 -21.42 16.72
CA THR A 686 18.34 -20.18 16.96
C THR A 686 18.07 -19.39 15.68
N HIS A 687 19.04 -19.34 14.75
CA HIS A 687 18.92 -18.55 13.54
C HIS A 687 18.61 -19.43 12.32
N SER A 688 17.57 -19.03 11.59
CA SER A 688 17.17 -19.62 10.31
C SER A 688 16.78 -18.47 9.39
N VAL A 689 17.61 -18.27 8.36
CA VAL A 689 17.67 -17.07 7.51
C VAL A 689 17.28 -17.47 6.09
N ARG A 690 15.99 -17.41 5.80
CA ARG A 690 15.40 -17.91 4.54
C ARG A 690 15.24 -16.79 3.52
N ILE A 691 15.62 -17.03 2.26
CA ILE A 691 15.28 -16.16 1.13
C ILE A 691 14.44 -16.91 0.10
N PRO A 692 13.37 -16.29 -0.45
CA PRO A 692 12.58 -16.89 -1.52
C PRO A 692 13.34 -16.87 -2.86
N ILE A 693 13.06 -17.88 -3.68
CA ILE A 693 13.56 -18.04 -5.04
C ILE A 693 12.37 -18.08 -6.01
N ALA A 694 12.44 -17.33 -7.10
CA ALA A 694 11.55 -17.42 -8.25
C ALA A 694 12.38 -17.56 -9.54
N VAL A 695 12.08 -18.55 -10.38
CA VAL A 695 12.81 -18.82 -11.64
C VAL A 695 11.80 -19.08 -12.77
N ARG A 696 11.97 -18.44 -13.93
CA ARG A 696 11.24 -18.76 -15.16
C ARG A 696 12.20 -19.29 -16.22
N THR A 697 11.83 -20.40 -16.86
CA THR A 697 12.58 -21.04 -17.94
C THR A 697 12.11 -20.56 -19.31
N VAL A 698 13.06 -20.31 -20.22
CA VAL A 698 12.79 -19.79 -21.56
C VAL A 698 13.63 -20.51 -22.62
N ILE A 699 13.04 -20.78 -23.79
CA ILE A 699 13.68 -21.52 -24.89
C ILE A 699 14.21 -20.57 -25.97
N GLN A 700 13.48 -19.49 -26.27
CA GLN A 700 13.83 -18.51 -27.31
C GLN A 700 13.43 -17.09 -26.87
N ASP A 701 14.16 -16.10 -27.37
CA ASP A 701 13.94 -14.66 -27.12
C ASP A 701 12.71 -14.07 -27.86
N PHE A 702 11.84 -14.92 -28.41
CA PHE A 702 10.65 -14.53 -29.16
C PHE A 702 9.38 -15.06 -28.49
N VAL A 703 8.69 -14.16 -27.79
CA VAL A 703 7.24 -14.22 -27.57
C VAL A 703 6.68 -12.89 -28.08
N ALA A 704 5.54 -12.90 -28.77
CA ALA A 704 4.87 -11.66 -29.15
C ALA A 704 4.36 -10.96 -27.88
N ASP A 705 4.74 -9.70 -27.68
CA ASP A 705 4.23 -8.87 -26.59
C ASP A 705 2.73 -8.58 -26.85
N THR A 706 1.90 -8.79 -25.83
CA THR A 706 0.47 -8.50 -25.83
C THR A 706 0.09 -7.71 -24.57
N SER A 707 0.85 -6.65 -24.32
CA SER A 707 0.56 -5.56 -23.39
C SER A 707 -0.55 -4.63 -23.88
#